data_AF-A0A8I2K2F9-F1
#
_entry.id   AF-A0A8I2K2F9-F1
#
_cell.length_a   1.000
_cell.length_b   1.000
_cell.length_c   1.000
_cell.angle_alpha   90.00
_cell.angle_beta   90.00
_cell.angle_gamma   90.00
#
_symmetry.space_group_name_H-M   'P 1'
#
loop_
_entity.id
_entity.type
_entity.pdbx_description
1 polymer ?
#
loop_
_entity_poly.entity_id
_entity_poly.type
_entity_poly.pdbx_seq_one_letter_code
_entity_poly.pdbx_strand_id
1 'polypeptide(L)'
;MIKRIYMLGIAFTVMLGFIVIVNAVNLTPSVKDDPLVRMPGTQPDQGVKLEAPTRCLNCHGGYNQAVEPGYNWKGSMMAQASRDPMFWACMTVAGQDSHWAIGTPNAVDICERCHFPEGWLGGRSDPPNASAMTGSDFDGLHCDFCHTMYDPFYETTFNGTREGNDWTGYWDEATILSQDEATATYTEDSTLATGISLFDGWPFYLDNQPKYASTYFESGSGQYFVSTGSQKRAGFADAAARHQMFYSRYHKSKYFCSTCHDVSNPALANLGLSGLPAQVDPVTGQPSTDLITEQYSAANYFHVERTFSEFMLSAYGQMGGAPTNPEFQAQGAPDILNAAKCQDCHMRDVTGAACNKSGVPLRPDGSTEHPNSGQPLHDLTGGNLWISHILASLDPNGPVYDPVNVQILDKGPAILTLDLNAGEPPKVNGAALKAGSDRAKQQLLLAGTFKNLSGVPYTVDYNPTTGSISFRVQNNTGHKLISGFPEGRRMFVNIKGYDSGGGLIYEVNPYDYSVGTLKGLPNSGSSPALGPNEAYVDELVYEVHPSSTLTEEDETFHFVLATGRYKDNRIPPKGFDIANAAARLSEPVWHGTSDNNYFTAAEYAGGYDEVNLTIAANANYVKVTLYYQGTSREYIEFLRDEINGTANTLPWDPANDPDPYIVQTDPFFGQLKEWGNTIWDLWWHNHGLDGVGTALDGIVPFAMTEAEWGTPPQPPCETPGTPQNLSAAGAKRSIVLSWTAGTPAPISGYNIYYDQAGKLQLITRVNAATTTYTDTGLTVGAEYCYVVAAFNDCDNDGTADTQSTPSNAACAVPTRK
;
A
#
# COMPACT_ATOMS: atom_id res chain seq x y z
N MET A 1 -37.65 -7.59 -3.82
CA MET A 1 -37.66 -6.36 -2.99
C MET A 1 -36.87 -6.71 -1.73
N ILE A 2 -36.19 -5.77 -1.08
CA ILE A 2 -36.14 -5.68 0.39
C ILE A 2 -37.46 -6.31 0.95
N LYS A 3 -37.52 -6.69 2.22
CA LYS A 3 -38.80 -6.53 2.94
C LYS A 3 -39.22 -5.03 2.93
N ARG A 4 -39.27 -4.37 1.73
CA ARG A 4 -39.08 -2.95 1.33
C ARG A 4 -39.89 -2.14 2.30
N ILE A 5 -39.28 -1.74 3.42
CA ILE A 5 -39.80 -0.70 4.29
C ILE A 5 -41.21 -1.02 4.89
N TYR A 6 -41.68 -2.28 4.84
CA TYR A 6 -43.08 -2.65 5.12
C TYR A 6 -43.34 -3.49 6.38
N MET A 7 -42.52 -3.38 7.43
CA MET A 7 -43.03 -3.64 8.78
C MET A 7 -42.68 -2.52 9.77
N LEU A 8 -43.44 -1.42 9.62
CA LEU A 8 -43.93 -0.53 10.68
C LEU A 8 -42.94 0.32 11.51
N GLY A 9 -43.00 1.64 11.25
CA GLY A 9 -42.63 2.75 12.14
C GLY A 9 -41.47 3.57 11.58
N ILE A 10 -41.61 4.80 11.09
CA ILE A 10 -42.33 5.97 11.62
C ILE A 10 -42.80 6.85 10.44
N ALA A 11 -43.97 7.48 10.61
CA ALA A 11 -44.68 8.27 9.61
C ALA A 11 -44.01 9.62 9.29
N PHE A 12 -43.93 9.98 8.00
CA PHE A 12 -43.89 11.37 7.56
C PHE A 12 -45.05 11.64 6.59
N THR A 13 -45.90 12.59 6.94
CA THR A 13 -47.16 12.95 6.26
C THR A 13 -46.95 14.14 5.34
N VAL A 14 -47.24 14.03 4.02
CA VAL A 14 -47.84 15.10 3.18
C VAL A 14 -48.60 14.48 1.99
N MET A 15 -49.81 14.99 1.68
CA MET A 15 -50.78 14.50 0.67
C MET A 15 -50.59 15.11 -0.75
N LEU A 16 -50.55 14.22 -1.75
CA LEU A 16 -51.11 14.21 -3.13
C LEU A 16 -51.35 15.49 -3.98
N GLY A 17 -50.82 15.45 -5.22
CA GLY A 17 -51.62 15.54 -6.46
C GLY A 17 -51.03 16.31 -7.66
N PHE A 18 -50.60 15.62 -8.72
CA PHE A 18 -51.00 15.77 -10.15
C PHE A 18 -50.08 14.96 -11.10
N ILE A 19 -50.68 14.40 -12.17
CA ILE A 19 -50.02 13.64 -13.26
C ILE A 19 -49.58 14.59 -14.39
N VAL A 20 -48.37 14.39 -14.93
CA VAL A 20 -47.94 14.27 -16.36
C VAL A 20 -46.48 14.76 -16.52
N ILE A 21 -45.77 14.08 -17.43
CA ILE A 21 -44.39 14.23 -17.96
C ILE A 21 -43.35 13.37 -17.25
N VAL A 22 -42.76 12.44 -18.02
CA VAL A 22 -41.63 11.59 -17.65
C VAL A 22 -40.45 12.51 -17.34
N ASN A 23 -40.24 12.82 -16.07
CA ASN A 23 -39.02 13.46 -15.61
C ASN A 23 -38.00 12.36 -15.39
N ALA A 24 -36.79 12.54 -15.95
CA ALA A 24 -35.62 11.82 -15.49
C ALA A 24 -35.61 11.89 -13.96
N VAL A 25 -35.68 10.73 -13.31
CA VAL A 25 -35.55 10.65 -11.85
C VAL A 25 -34.13 11.16 -11.58
N ASN A 26 -33.98 12.28 -10.86
CA ASN A 26 -32.69 12.63 -10.29
C ASN A 26 -32.32 11.47 -9.36
N LEU A 27 -31.44 10.58 -9.82
CA LEU A 27 -31.04 9.36 -9.11
C LEU A 27 -30.28 9.64 -7.82
N THR A 28 -29.92 10.89 -7.54
CA THR A 28 -29.04 11.24 -6.44
C THR A 28 -29.56 12.47 -5.70
N PRO A 29 -29.99 12.36 -4.42
CA PRO A 29 -29.95 13.53 -3.55
C PRO A 29 -28.51 14.04 -3.49
N SER A 30 -28.33 15.35 -3.37
CA SER A 30 -27.00 15.91 -3.11
C SER A 30 -26.49 15.38 -1.76
N VAL A 31 -25.17 15.29 -1.56
CA VAL A 31 -24.55 14.87 -0.27
C VAL A 31 -25.13 15.61 0.92
N LYS A 32 -25.41 16.89 0.73
CA LYS A 32 -25.99 17.77 1.74
C LYS A 32 -27.35 17.28 2.22
N ASP A 33 -28.10 16.63 1.35
CA ASP A 33 -29.47 16.19 1.59
C ASP A 33 -29.56 14.66 1.81
N ASP A 34 -28.45 13.92 1.71
CA ASP A 34 -28.41 12.46 1.86
C ASP A 34 -27.97 12.04 3.29
N PRO A 35 -28.90 11.62 4.17
CA PRO A 35 -28.56 11.17 5.52
C PRO A 35 -27.76 9.86 5.53
N LEU A 36 -27.76 9.07 4.46
CA LEU A 36 -27.12 7.75 4.45
C LEU A 36 -25.60 7.87 4.36
N VAL A 37 -25.09 8.84 3.63
CA VAL A 37 -23.64 9.05 3.44
C VAL A 37 -23.09 10.21 4.26
N ARG A 38 -23.97 10.94 4.96
CA ARG A 38 -23.58 11.99 5.90
C ARG A 38 -22.77 11.43 7.07
N MET A 39 -21.64 12.07 7.33
CA MET A 39 -20.76 11.81 8.48
C MET A 39 -20.20 13.13 9.02
N PRO A 40 -19.74 13.18 10.28
CA PRO A 40 -19.08 14.35 10.87
C PRO A 40 -17.93 14.93 10.04
N GLY A 41 -17.56 16.17 10.36
CA GLY A 41 -16.46 16.89 9.71
C GLY A 41 -16.93 18.04 8.82
N THR A 42 -15.98 18.63 8.11
CA THR A 42 -16.23 19.73 7.18
C THR A 42 -16.92 19.22 5.90
N GLN A 43 -17.80 20.04 5.33
CA GLN A 43 -18.74 19.67 4.27
C GLN A 43 -18.63 20.64 3.08
N PRO A 44 -19.09 20.25 1.87
CA PRO A 44 -18.88 21.03 0.64
C PRO A 44 -19.40 22.48 0.67
N ASP A 45 -20.49 22.74 1.39
CA ASP A 45 -21.14 24.06 1.42
C ASP A 45 -20.60 24.99 2.52
N GLN A 46 -19.54 24.59 3.23
CA GLN A 46 -18.95 25.36 4.32
C GLN A 46 -17.85 26.33 3.89
N GLY A 47 -17.67 26.53 2.58
CA GLY A 47 -16.82 27.60 2.03
C GLY A 47 -15.31 27.34 2.10
N VAL A 48 -14.90 26.07 2.17
CA VAL A 48 -13.49 25.68 2.05
C VAL A 48 -12.97 26.03 0.66
N LYS A 49 -11.74 26.57 0.61
CA LYS A 49 -11.04 26.89 -0.64
C LYS A 49 -9.61 26.39 -0.53
N LEU A 50 -9.36 25.22 -1.10
CA LEU A 50 -8.01 24.68 -1.18
C LEU A 50 -7.25 25.28 -2.35
N GLU A 51 -5.94 25.35 -2.19
CA GLU A 51 -4.99 25.81 -3.18
C GLU A 51 -4.33 24.62 -3.88
N ALA A 52 -4.20 24.72 -5.20
CA ALA A 52 -3.50 23.72 -5.99
C ALA A 52 -2.05 23.51 -5.51
N PRO A 53 -1.51 22.27 -5.60
CA PRO A 53 -0.18 21.94 -5.09
C PRO A 53 0.95 22.76 -5.71
N THR A 54 0.79 23.18 -6.96
CA THR A 54 1.73 24.08 -7.67
C THR A 54 2.12 25.31 -6.85
N ARG A 55 1.19 25.86 -6.05
CA ARG A 55 1.47 27.00 -5.18
C ARG A 55 2.47 26.67 -4.07
N CYS A 56 2.34 25.50 -3.46
CA CYS A 56 3.25 24.96 -2.44
C CYS A 56 4.61 24.57 -3.04
N LEU A 57 4.59 23.92 -4.19
CA LEU A 57 5.79 23.36 -4.85
C LEU A 57 6.82 24.42 -5.25
N ASN A 58 6.42 25.68 -5.41
CA ASN A 58 7.34 26.83 -5.61
C ASN A 58 8.40 26.99 -4.50
N CYS A 59 8.13 26.44 -3.32
CA CYS A 59 9.03 26.48 -2.17
C CYS A 59 9.40 25.08 -1.69
N HIS A 60 8.46 24.13 -1.77
CA HIS A 60 8.59 22.79 -1.20
C HIS A 60 9.07 21.72 -2.20
N GLY A 61 9.52 22.11 -3.39
CA GLY A 61 10.14 21.19 -4.36
C GLY A 61 11.27 21.82 -5.17
N GLY A 62 11.99 20.97 -5.92
CA GLY A 62 13.01 21.35 -6.89
C GLY A 62 14.38 21.75 -6.30
N TYR A 63 14.71 21.33 -5.08
CA TYR A 63 15.97 21.64 -4.39
C TYR A 63 16.75 20.42 -3.87
N ASN A 64 16.09 19.34 -3.46
CA ASN A 64 16.73 18.09 -3.04
C ASN A 64 15.73 16.91 -3.05
N GLN A 65 15.69 16.15 -4.13
CA GLN A 65 14.76 15.03 -4.32
C GLN A 65 14.83 13.94 -3.23
N ALA A 66 15.97 13.80 -2.53
CA ALA A 66 16.13 12.80 -1.48
C ALA A 66 15.32 13.09 -0.21
N VAL A 67 14.97 14.36 0.03
CA VAL A 67 14.33 14.79 1.30
C VAL A 67 13.22 15.81 1.12
N GLU A 68 13.10 16.44 -0.04
CA GLU A 68 12.10 17.49 -0.25
C GLU A 68 10.67 16.91 -0.28
N PRO A 69 9.67 17.65 0.25
CA PRO A 69 8.29 17.19 0.23
C PRO A 69 7.76 16.95 -1.19
N GLY A 70 7.99 17.88 -2.12
CA GLY A 70 7.35 17.89 -3.43
C GLY A 70 7.64 16.66 -4.28
N TYR A 71 8.90 16.25 -4.43
CA TYR A 71 9.25 15.07 -5.22
C TYR A 71 8.70 13.78 -4.61
N ASN A 72 8.77 13.65 -3.28
CA ASN A 72 8.36 12.44 -2.58
C ASN A 72 6.82 12.29 -2.56
N TRP A 73 6.09 13.41 -2.37
CA TRP A 73 4.63 13.43 -2.39
C TRP A 73 4.08 13.05 -3.76
N LYS A 74 4.60 13.63 -4.85
CA LYS A 74 4.10 13.36 -6.22
C LYS A 74 4.06 11.87 -6.58
N GLY A 75 5.02 11.10 -6.09
CA GLY A 75 5.10 9.66 -6.34
C GLY A 75 4.25 8.78 -5.42
N SER A 76 3.69 9.36 -4.36
CA SER A 76 2.88 8.63 -3.37
C SER A 76 1.50 8.26 -3.92
N MET A 77 0.91 7.19 -3.38
CA MET A 77 -0.47 6.83 -3.69
C MET A 77 -1.47 7.87 -3.19
N MET A 78 -1.14 8.65 -2.15
CA MET A 78 -1.99 9.73 -1.67
C MET A 78 -2.14 10.84 -2.72
N ALA A 79 -1.04 11.25 -3.37
CA ALA A 79 -1.07 12.22 -4.47
C ALA A 79 -1.73 11.70 -5.75
N GLN A 80 -1.85 10.37 -5.87
CA GLN A 80 -2.39 9.69 -7.04
C GLN A 80 -3.73 8.99 -6.76
N ALA A 81 -4.35 9.26 -5.61
CA ALA A 81 -5.53 8.52 -5.16
C ALA A 81 -6.69 8.59 -6.18
N SER A 82 -6.89 9.76 -6.79
CA SER A 82 -7.90 9.98 -7.85
C SER A 82 -7.48 9.48 -9.24
N ARG A 83 -6.19 9.15 -9.43
CA ARG A 83 -5.65 8.63 -10.69
C ARG A 83 -5.49 7.12 -10.68
N ASP A 84 -5.85 6.44 -9.59
CA ASP A 84 -5.75 4.99 -9.44
C ASP A 84 -6.82 4.26 -10.29
N PRO A 85 -6.44 3.50 -11.33
CA PRO A 85 -7.37 2.70 -12.13
C PRO A 85 -8.22 1.71 -11.32
N MET A 86 -7.69 1.20 -10.19
CA MET A 86 -8.47 0.33 -9.32
C MET A 86 -9.58 1.07 -8.61
N PHE A 87 -9.29 2.27 -8.10
CA PHE A 87 -10.31 3.13 -7.52
C PHE A 87 -11.48 3.34 -8.49
N TRP A 88 -11.21 3.66 -9.76
CA TRP A 88 -12.27 3.92 -10.74
C TRP A 88 -13.15 2.70 -11.04
N ALA A 89 -12.54 1.53 -11.22
CA ALA A 89 -13.30 0.30 -11.42
C ALA A 89 -14.12 -0.06 -10.17
N CYS A 90 -13.53 0.02 -8.98
CA CYS A 90 -14.20 -0.25 -7.71
C CYS A 90 -15.35 0.73 -7.45
N MET A 91 -15.14 2.03 -7.69
CA MET A 91 -16.15 3.07 -7.53
C MET A 91 -17.35 2.85 -8.47
N THR A 92 -17.09 2.36 -9.69
CA THR A 92 -18.14 2.03 -10.65
C THR A 92 -19.03 0.90 -10.14
N VAL A 93 -18.42 -0.19 -9.65
CA VAL A 93 -19.16 -1.31 -9.05
C VAL A 93 -19.87 -0.87 -7.76
N ALA A 94 -19.22 -0.11 -6.89
CA ALA A 94 -19.83 0.44 -5.68
C ALA A 94 -21.06 1.32 -5.97
N GLY A 95 -21.04 2.10 -7.05
CA GLY A 95 -22.20 2.85 -7.52
C GLY A 95 -23.36 1.95 -7.96
N GLN A 96 -23.07 0.88 -8.70
CA GLN A 96 -24.07 -0.13 -9.07
C GLN A 96 -24.65 -0.83 -7.84
N ASP A 97 -23.79 -1.27 -6.93
CA ASP A 97 -24.16 -1.99 -5.73
C ASP A 97 -25.04 -1.16 -4.80
N SER A 98 -24.66 0.10 -4.55
CA SER A 98 -25.51 1.02 -3.78
C SER A 98 -26.83 1.30 -4.49
N HIS A 99 -26.84 1.46 -5.82
CA HIS A 99 -28.09 1.57 -6.55
C HIS A 99 -28.97 0.32 -6.38
N TRP A 100 -28.40 -0.87 -6.49
CA TRP A 100 -29.12 -2.13 -6.28
C TRP A 100 -29.70 -2.22 -4.85
N ALA A 101 -28.91 -1.86 -3.84
CA ALA A 101 -29.31 -1.99 -2.45
C ALA A 101 -30.36 -0.95 -1.99
N ILE A 102 -30.19 0.32 -2.39
CA ILE A 102 -30.93 1.45 -1.83
C ILE A 102 -31.53 2.39 -2.89
N GLY A 103 -31.37 2.10 -4.17
CA GLY A 103 -31.98 2.83 -5.29
C GLY A 103 -31.20 4.06 -5.77
N THR A 104 -30.07 4.39 -5.14
CA THR A 104 -29.22 5.54 -5.51
C THR A 104 -27.74 5.12 -5.49
N PRO A 105 -26.91 5.61 -6.43
CA PRO A 105 -25.48 5.28 -6.48
C PRO A 105 -24.65 6.10 -5.47
N ASN A 106 -25.16 6.33 -4.25
CA ASN A 106 -24.57 7.28 -3.30
C ASN A 106 -23.23 6.83 -2.70
N ALA A 107 -22.86 5.55 -2.80
CA ALA A 107 -21.55 5.08 -2.34
C ALA A 107 -20.41 5.79 -3.07
N VAL A 108 -20.64 6.25 -4.31
CA VAL A 108 -19.66 7.01 -5.09
C VAL A 108 -19.25 8.29 -4.37
N ASP A 109 -20.16 8.97 -3.66
CA ASP A 109 -19.82 10.20 -2.95
C ASP A 109 -18.81 9.97 -1.81
N ILE A 110 -18.91 8.82 -1.13
CA ILE A 110 -17.95 8.43 -0.09
C ILE A 110 -16.57 8.19 -0.72
N CYS A 111 -16.53 7.57 -1.89
CA CYS A 111 -15.30 7.37 -2.64
C CYS A 111 -14.67 8.72 -3.03
N GLU A 112 -15.47 9.66 -3.55
CA GLU A 112 -15.02 11.00 -3.94
C GLU A 112 -14.55 11.83 -2.76
N ARG A 113 -15.20 11.72 -1.59
CA ARG A 113 -14.80 12.39 -0.36
C ARG A 113 -13.35 12.11 0.01
N CYS A 114 -12.90 10.86 -0.17
CA CYS A 114 -11.54 10.42 0.17
C CYS A 114 -10.54 10.62 -0.98
N HIS A 115 -10.96 10.38 -2.23
CA HIS A 115 -10.05 10.39 -3.39
C HIS A 115 -9.97 11.76 -4.09
N PHE A 116 -10.95 12.64 -3.89
CA PHE A 116 -11.03 13.99 -4.45
C PHE A 116 -11.39 15.05 -3.37
N PRO A 117 -10.65 15.15 -2.25
CA PRO A 117 -11.07 16.01 -1.15
C PRO A 117 -11.23 17.50 -1.56
N GLU A 118 -10.40 18.03 -2.48
CA GLU A 118 -10.59 19.39 -3.02
C GLU A 118 -11.87 19.53 -3.85
N GLY A 119 -12.14 18.57 -4.71
CA GLY A 119 -13.33 18.53 -5.55
C GLY A 119 -14.60 18.41 -4.73
N TRP A 120 -14.61 17.43 -3.81
CA TRP A 120 -15.71 17.15 -2.91
C TRP A 120 -16.01 18.37 -2.01
N LEU A 121 -15.01 18.91 -1.29
CA LEU A 121 -15.19 20.13 -0.48
C LEU A 121 -15.56 21.36 -1.32
N GLY A 122 -15.22 21.36 -2.60
CA GLY A 122 -15.60 22.39 -3.56
C GLY A 122 -17.01 22.23 -4.16
N GLY A 123 -17.77 21.22 -3.75
CA GLY A 123 -19.12 20.92 -4.25
C GLY A 123 -19.16 20.29 -5.64
N ARG A 124 -18.04 19.73 -6.11
CA ARG A 124 -17.93 19.07 -7.43
C ARG A 124 -18.17 17.56 -7.38
N SER A 125 -18.70 17.05 -6.27
CA SER A 125 -19.19 15.67 -6.17
C SER A 125 -20.69 15.52 -6.52
N ASP A 126 -21.32 16.56 -7.06
CA ASP A 126 -22.68 16.49 -7.59
C ASP A 126 -22.69 16.76 -9.11
N PRO A 127 -23.06 15.77 -9.95
CA PRO A 127 -23.46 14.40 -9.57
C PRO A 127 -22.28 13.57 -9.04
N PRO A 128 -22.53 12.55 -8.17
CA PRO A 128 -21.48 11.72 -7.57
C PRO A 128 -21.02 10.65 -8.56
N ASN A 129 -20.36 11.07 -9.63
CA ASN A 129 -19.73 10.19 -10.62
C ASN A 129 -18.38 10.75 -11.11
N ALA A 130 -17.83 11.70 -10.36
CA ALA A 130 -16.59 12.45 -10.60
C ALA A 130 -16.52 13.22 -11.93
N SER A 131 -17.62 13.32 -12.69
CA SER A 131 -17.64 14.02 -13.99
C SER A 131 -17.42 15.54 -13.89
N ALA A 132 -17.62 16.12 -12.71
CA ALA A 132 -17.38 17.53 -12.44
C ALA A 132 -15.97 17.83 -11.89
N MET A 133 -15.12 16.82 -11.68
CA MET A 133 -13.75 17.00 -11.18
C MET A 133 -12.86 17.68 -12.23
N THR A 134 -12.01 18.61 -11.78
CA THR A 134 -11.14 19.40 -12.67
C THR A 134 -9.81 19.77 -12.01
N GLY A 135 -8.79 20.08 -12.81
CA GLY A 135 -7.55 20.70 -12.29
C GLY A 135 -6.89 19.88 -11.16
N SER A 136 -6.62 20.53 -10.03
CA SER A 136 -5.97 19.89 -8.88
C SER A 136 -6.86 18.95 -8.07
N ASP A 137 -8.15 18.82 -8.40
CA ASP A 137 -8.98 17.74 -7.84
C ASP A 137 -8.34 16.36 -8.10
N PHE A 138 -7.69 16.22 -9.27
CA PHE A 138 -6.97 15.01 -9.64
C PHE A 138 -5.64 14.82 -8.89
N ASP A 139 -5.21 15.75 -8.04
CA ASP A 139 -4.01 15.60 -7.20
C ASP A 139 -4.28 14.88 -5.86
N GLY A 140 -5.47 14.32 -5.70
CA GLY A 140 -5.82 13.40 -4.61
C GLY A 140 -5.72 14.05 -3.24
N LEU A 141 -5.06 13.37 -2.30
CA LEU A 141 -4.69 13.95 -1.01
C LEU A 141 -3.43 14.80 -1.20
N HIS A 142 -3.60 16.11 -1.19
CA HIS A 142 -2.53 17.05 -1.53
C HIS A 142 -2.18 18.01 -0.40
N CYS A 143 -1.09 18.77 -0.60
CA CYS A 143 -0.45 19.57 0.45
C CYS A 143 -1.44 20.47 1.20
N ASP A 144 -2.25 21.23 0.47
CA ASP A 144 -3.12 22.19 1.12
C ASP A 144 -4.26 21.55 1.90
N PHE A 145 -4.82 20.45 1.40
CA PHE A 145 -5.81 19.66 2.13
C PHE A 145 -5.24 19.19 3.47
N CYS A 146 -4.11 18.46 3.46
CA CYS A 146 -3.50 17.96 4.69
C CYS A 146 -3.13 19.08 5.65
N HIS A 147 -2.50 20.16 5.15
CA HIS A 147 -2.03 21.26 5.97
C HIS A 147 -3.13 22.26 6.38
N THR A 148 -4.38 22.08 5.97
CA THR A 148 -5.52 22.86 6.48
C THR A 148 -6.42 22.06 7.42
N MET A 149 -6.14 20.77 7.59
CA MET A 149 -6.85 19.93 8.55
C MET A 149 -6.54 20.33 10.00
N TYR A 150 -7.57 20.32 10.83
CA TYR A 150 -7.48 20.51 12.28
C TYR A 150 -8.07 19.32 13.03
N ASP A 151 -7.76 19.21 14.32
CA ASP A 151 -8.12 18.06 15.14
C ASP A 151 -9.58 18.16 15.63
N PRO A 152 -10.44 17.16 15.39
CA PRO A 152 -11.76 17.13 16.00
C PRO A 152 -11.76 16.99 17.52
N PHE A 153 -10.62 16.68 18.13
CA PHE A 153 -10.44 16.54 19.56
C PHE A 153 -9.44 17.56 20.10
N TYR A 154 -9.36 18.74 19.46
CA TYR A 154 -8.41 19.83 19.75
C TYR A 154 -8.28 20.16 21.25
N GLU A 155 -9.36 20.07 22.03
CA GLU A 155 -9.33 20.32 23.47
C GLU A 155 -8.52 19.27 24.23
N THR A 156 -8.74 17.97 23.97
CA THR A 156 -7.96 16.89 24.61
C THR A 156 -6.52 16.84 24.10
N THR A 157 -6.31 17.18 22.84
CA THR A 157 -4.98 17.30 22.22
C THR A 157 -4.24 18.53 22.70
N PHE A 158 -4.91 19.62 23.08
CA PHE A 158 -4.26 20.78 23.68
C PHE A 158 -3.86 20.54 25.13
N ASN A 159 -4.72 19.85 25.89
CA ASN A 159 -4.50 19.52 27.30
C ASN A 159 -3.58 18.30 27.52
N GLY A 160 -3.22 17.60 26.45
CA GLY A 160 -2.36 16.41 26.48
C GLY A 160 -3.00 15.13 26.99
N THR A 161 -4.31 15.14 27.18
CA THR A 161 -5.03 13.94 27.60
C THR A 161 -5.25 12.95 26.47
N ARG A 162 -5.16 13.38 25.19
CA ARG A 162 -5.38 12.50 24.02
C ARG A 162 -4.30 11.43 23.84
N GLU A 163 -3.03 11.80 24.00
CA GLU A 163 -1.88 10.88 23.92
C GLU A 163 -1.45 10.33 25.29
N GLY A 164 -2.00 10.87 26.38
CA GLY A 164 -1.61 10.52 27.74
C GLY A 164 -0.19 10.96 28.10
N ASN A 165 0.62 10.07 28.70
CA ASN A 165 1.94 10.44 29.22
C ASN A 165 3.02 10.63 28.13
N ASP A 166 2.71 10.30 26.87
CA ASP A 166 3.62 10.45 25.71
C ASP A 166 3.85 11.91 25.28
N TRP A 167 3.25 12.84 26.00
CA TRP A 167 3.25 14.26 25.71
C TRP A 167 4.63 14.93 25.76
N THR A 168 5.44 14.61 26.77
CA THR A 168 6.66 15.38 27.11
C THR A 168 7.89 14.82 26.40
N GLY A 169 8.56 15.63 25.58
CA GLY A 169 9.77 15.21 24.85
C GLY A 169 9.53 14.60 23.47
N TYR A 170 8.26 14.39 23.08
CA TYR A 170 7.88 13.91 21.75
C TYR A 170 7.19 14.99 20.92
N TRP A 171 6.23 15.72 21.49
CA TRP A 171 5.56 16.83 20.79
C TRP A 171 6.29 18.13 21.03
N ASP A 172 6.43 18.47 22.30
CA ASP A 172 7.11 19.68 22.77
C ASP A 172 8.48 19.28 23.32
N GLU A 173 9.42 19.09 22.40
CA GLU A 173 10.79 18.65 22.72
C GLU A 173 11.59 19.75 23.44
N ALA A 174 11.20 21.01 23.23
CA ALA A 174 11.50 22.17 24.08
C ALA A 174 10.20 22.83 24.55
N THR A 175 10.28 23.87 25.39
CA THR A 175 9.11 24.29 26.20
C THR A 175 8.62 25.72 26.00
N ILE A 176 9.37 26.63 25.39
CA ILE A 176 8.98 28.06 25.43
C ILE A 176 8.06 28.43 24.26
N LEU A 177 8.49 28.24 23.01
CA LEU A 177 7.67 28.66 21.85
C LEU A 177 6.52 27.67 21.57
N SER A 178 6.77 26.37 21.75
CA SER A 178 5.80 25.32 21.40
C SER A 178 4.45 25.48 22.13
N GLN A 179 4.45 25.90 23.40
CA GLN A 179 3.20 26.11 24.15
C GLN A 179 2.44 27.37 23.70
N ASP A 180 3.15 28.46 23.38
CA ASP A 180 2.54 29.69 22.88
C ASP A 180 1.89 29.45 21.51
N GLU A 181 2.61 28.79 20.60
CA GLU A 181 2.09 28.46 19.26
C GLU A 181 0.94 27.44 19.32
N ALA A 182 1.01 26.46 20.23
CA ALA A 182 -0.11 25.52 20.44
C ALA A 182 -1.37 26.23 20.96
N THR A 183 -1.22 27.27 21.79
CA THR A 183 -2.34 28.09 22.29
C THR A 183 -2.99 28.89 21.16
N ALA A 184 -2.19 29.39 20.21
CA ALA A 184 -2.69 30.06 19.01
C ALA A 184 -3.51 29.08 18.15
N THR A 185 -2.98 27.87 17.91
CA THR A 185 -3.70 26.82 17.17
C THR A 185 -5.00 26.41 17.85
N TYR A 186 -4.99 26.21 19.17
CA TYR A 186 -6.19 25.88 19.95
C TYR A 186 -7.27 26.96 19.82
N THR A 187 -6.89 28.23 19.86
CA THR A 187 -7.84 29.36 19.72
C THR A 187 -8.47 29.38 18.33
N GLU A 188 -7.70 29.12 17.29
CA GLU A 188 -8.20 29.03 15.92
C GLU A 188 -9.11 27.81 15.73
N ASP A 189 -8.66 26.62 16.15
CA ASP A 189 -9.38 25.36 15.97
C ASP A 189 -10.71 25.37 16.75
N SER A 190 -10.72 25.91 17.97
CA SER A 190 -11.96 26.10 18.75
C SER A 190 -12.94 27.06 18.09
N THR A 191 -12.45 28.09 17.40
CA THR A 191 -13.29 29.02 16.64
C THR A 191 -13.91 28.31 15.43
N LEU A 192 -13.10 27.57 14.66
CA LEU A 192 -13.56 26.80 13.50
C LEU A 192 -14.58 25.73 13.90
N ALA A 193 -14.37 25.06 15.03
CA ALA A 193 -15.25 24.02 15.56
C ALA A 193 -16.69 24.51 15.77
N THR A 194 -16.90 25.79 16.11
CA THR A 194 -18.24 26.37 16.27
C THR A 194 -19.09 26.34 15.00
N GLY A 195 -18.45 26.24 13.82
CA GLY A 195 -19.11 26.16 12.52
C GLY A 195 -19.52 24.74 12.11
N ILE A 196 -19.15 23.71 12.87
CA ILE A 196 -19.47 22.32 12.52
C ILE A 196 -20.82 21.92 13.10
N SER A 197 -21.68 21.43 12.22
CA SER A 197 -23.05 21.02 12.54
C SER A 197 -23.29 19.55 12.18
N LEU A 198 -24.12 18.92 13.00
CA LEU A 198 -24.78 17.66 12.71
C LEU A 198 -25.74 17.82 11.51
N PHE A 199 -26.21 16.70 10.97
CA PHE A 199 -27.12 16.66 9.82
C PHE A 199 -28.42 17.45 10.07
N ASP A 200 -28.93 17.40 11.30
CA ASP A 200 -30.14 18.09 11.71
C ASP A 200 -29.94 19.59 12.00
N GLY A 201 -28.71 20.09 11.84
CA GLY A 201 -28.33 21.49 12.01
C GLY A 201 -27.92 21.87 13.43
N TRP A 202 -27.93 20.96 14.40
CA TRP A 202 -27.41 21.23 15.74
C TRP A 202 -25.87 21.23 15.77
N PRO A 203 -25.24 21.92 16.74
CA PRO A 203 -23.78 21.91 16.88
C PRO A 203 -23.25 20.49 17.10
N PHE A 204 -22.17 20.14 16.39
CA PHE A 204 -21.45 18.88 16.62
C PHE A 204 -20.68 18.89 17.95
N TYR A 205 -20.26 20.08 18.40
CA TYR A 205 -19.50 20.26 19.63
C TYR A 205 -20.37 20.75 20.79
N LEU A 206 -20.14 20.16 21.97
CA LEU A 206 -20.64 20.64 23.26
C LEU A 206 -19.45 20.82 24.19
N ASP A 207 -19.31 21.99 24.80
CA ASP A 207 -18.21 22.33 25.71
C ASP A 207 -16.82 21.95 25.14
N ASN A 208 -16.58 22.34 23.87
CA ASN A 208 -15.35 22.05 23.11
C ASN A 208 -15.02 20.56 22.88
N GLN A 209 -15.99 19.67 23.02
CA GLN A 209 -15.85 18.24 22.76
C GLN A 209 -16.91 17.76 21.76
N PRO A 210 -16.64 16.71 20.98
CA PRO A 210 -17.69 16.04 20.20
C PRO A 210 -18.89 15.68 21.10
N LYS A 211 -20.11 15.94 20.62
CA LYS A 211 -21.37 15.71 21.37
C LYS A 211 -21.44 14.33 22.04
N TYR A 212 -20.90 13.31 21.36
CA TYR A 212 -20.87 11.93 21.83
C TYR A 212 -19.45 11.42 22.13
N ALA A 213 -18.58 12.23 22.74
CA ALA A 213 -17.15 11.95 22.95
C ALA A 213 -16.81 10.57 23.58
N SER A 214 -17.75 9.91 24.27
CA SER A 214 -17.53 8.56 24.82
C SER A 214 -17.63 7.42 23.79
N THR A 215 -18.36 7.64 22.68
CA THR A 215 -18.59 6.66 21.61
C THR A 215 -18.06 7.14 20.25
N TYR A 216 -17.92 8.44 20.08
CA TYR A 216 -17.13 9.09 19.04
C TYR A 216 -15.76 9.51 19.62
N PHE A 217 -14.81 8.57 19.63
CA PHE A 217 -13.47 8.73 20.23
C PHE A 217 -12.35 8.91 19.19
N GLU A 218 -12.68 8.78 17.90
CA GLU A 218 -11.81 9.02 16.76
C GLU A 218 -12.61 9.34 15.49
N SER A 219 -12.00 10.10 14.59
CA SER A 219 -12.50 10.34 13.24
C SER A 219 -11.95 9.28 12.29
N GLY A 220 -12.80 8.67 11.47
CA GLY A 220 -12.38 7.76 10.40
C GLY A 220 -13.26 7.89 9.17
N SER A 221 -13.06 7.05 8.15
CA SER A 221 -13.90 7.06 6.94
C SER A 221 -14.00 8.44 6.25
N GLY A 222 -12.91 9.21 6.23
CA GLY A 222 -12.90 10.54 5.61
C GLY A 222 -13.57 11.63 6.46
N GLN A 223 -13.79 11.42 7.76
CA GLN A 223 -14.29 12.43 8.71
C GLN A 223 -13.24 13.51 9.01
N TYR A 224 -12.81 14.27 7.99
CA TYR A 224 -11.85 15.36 8.12
C TYR A 224 -12.50 16.69 8.52
N PHE A 225 -11.73 17.49 9.25
CA PHE A 225 -12.09 18.82 9.71
C PHE A 225 -11.08 19.78 9.10
N VAL A 226 -11.54 20.62 8.17
CA VAL A 226 -10.69 21.45 7.31
C VAL A 226 -11.02 22.91 7.54
N SER A 227 -9.98 23.74 7.68
CA SER A 227 -10.13 25.18 7.84
C SER A 227 -10.65 25.83 6.55
N THR A 228 -11.46 26.86 6.70
CA THR A 228 -11.89 27.74 5.60
C THR A 228 -10.88 28.84 5.29
N GLY A 229 -9.88 29.02 6.16
CA GLY A 229 -8.78 29.97 6.00
C GLY A 229 -7.60 29.40 5.20
N SER A 230 -6.63 30.27 4.88
CA SER A 230 -5.44 29.90 4.10
C SER A 230 -4.22 29.57 4.98
N GLN A 231 -4.34 29.67 6.30
CA GLN A 231 -3.29 29.34 7.26
C GLN A 231 -3.00 27.85 7.25
N LYS A 232 -1.71 27.50 7.31
CA LYS A 232 -1.27 26.09 7.28
C LYS A 232 -0.97 25.58 8.68
N ARG A 233 -1.17 24.29 8.93
CA ARG A 233 -0.88 23.56 10.16
C ARG A 233 0.23 22.56 9.91
N ALA A 234 1.19 22.46 10.83
CA ALA A 234 2.28 21.49 10.74
C ALA A 234 2.88 21.18 12.11
N GLY A 235 3.67 20.12 12.20
CA GLY A 235 4.23 19.62 13.46
C GLY A 235 5.41 20.40 14.05
N PHE A 236 5.75 21.60 13.56
CA PHE A 236 6.92 22.34 14.08
C PHE A 236 6.55 23.76 14.51
N ALA A 237 6.88 24.10 15.75
CA ALA A 237 6.62 25.41 16.34
C ALA A 237 7.57 26.51 15.83
N ASP A 238 8.79 26.14 15.43
CA ASP A 238 9.80 27.06 14.91
C ASP A 238 9.87 27.08 13.36
N ALA A 239 8.75 26.76 12.71
CA ALA A 239 8.66 26.77 11.26
C ALA A 239 8.76 28.21 10.70
N ALA A 240 9.86 28.52 10.00
CA ALA A 240 10.02 29.78 9.29
C ALA A 240 9.41 29.70 7.88
N ALA A 241 8.14 30.11 7.73
CA ALA A 241 7.42 30.10 6.45
C ALA A 241 7.15 31.50 5.88
N ARG A 242 6.85 31.58 4.58
CA ARG A 242 6.42 32.82 3.88
C ARG A 242 4.90 32.99 3.84
N HIS A 243 4.18 32.15 4.57
CA HIS A 243 2.73 32.20 4.78
C HIS A 243 2.47 31.95 6.27
N GLN A 244 1.28 32.28 6.73
CA GLN A 244 0.89 32.03 8.12
C GLN A 244 0.88 30.52 8.40
N MET A 245 1.38 30.16 9.57
CA MET A 245 1.52 28.79 10.06
C MET A 245 0.94 28.70 11.47
N PHE A 246 0.46 27.51 11.82
CA PHE A 246 0.02 27.11 13.15
C PHE A 246 0.75 25.83 13.53
N TYR A 247 1.32 25.80 14.73
CA TYR A 247 1.90 24.58 15.30
C TYR A 247 0.77 23.63 15.68
N SER A 248 0.69 22.49 14.99
CA SER A 248 -0.37 21.51 15.17
C SER A 248 0.21 20.21 15.71
N ARG A 249 -0.04 19.98 16.99
CA ARG A 249 0.20 18.70 17.68
C ARG A 249 -0.51 17.54 16.99
N TYR A 250 -1.66 17.79 16.39
CA TYR A 250 -2.40 16.80 15.59
C TYR A 250 -1.56 16.23 14.44
N HIS A 251 -0.74 17.04 13.76
CA HIS A 251 0.12 16.56 12.68
C HIS A 251 1.29 15.67 13.18
N LYS A 252 1.59 15.68 14.48
CA LYS A 252 2.52 14.73 15.14
C LYS A 252 1.78 13.56 15.81
N SER A 253 0.44 13.57 15.82
CA SER A 253 -0.38 12.57 16.49
C SER A 253 -0.55 11.32 15.64
N LYS A 254 -0.64 10.16 16.31
CA LYS A 254 -1.04 8.91 15.65
C LYS A 254 -2.46 9.00 15.09
N TYR A 255 -3.33 9.81 15.70
CA TYR A 255 -4.71 9.99 15.26
C TYR A 255 -4.83 10.76 13.94
N PHE A 256 -3.78 11.42 13.43
CA PHE A 256 -3.86 12.11 12.14
C PHE A 256 -4.27 11.16 11.00
N CYS A 257 -3.60 10.00 10.92
CA CYS A 257 -3.85 8.99 9.90
C CYS A 257 -5.22 8.32 10.05
N SER A 258 -5.80 8.30 11.26
CA SER A 258 -7.11 7.70 11.52
C SER A 258 -8.21 8.32 10.66
N THR A 259 -8.10 9.62 10.35
CA THR A 259 -9.06 10.35 9.49
C THR A 259 -9.41 9.59 8.22
N CYS A 260 -8.41 8.94 7.61
CA CYS A 260 -8.55 8.19 6.39
C CYS A 260 -8.55 6.66 6.64
N HIS A 261 -7.73 6.18 7.57
CA HIS A 261 -7.42 4.75 7.73
C HIS A 261 -8.29 4.02 8.74
N ASP A 262 -9.60 4.02 8.54
CA ASP A 262 -10.59 3.10 9.12
C ASP A 262 -11.87 3.32 8.30
N VAL A 263 -11.93 2.67 7.14
CA VAL A 263 -12.94 2.94 6.10
C VAL A 263 -14.13 2.02 6.34
N SER A 264 -15.23 2.60 6.79
CA SER A 264 -16.46 1.91 7.17
C SER A 264 -17.62 2.31 6.27
N ASN A 265 -18.70 1.52 6.30
CA ASN A 265 -19.89 1.76 5.49
C ASN A 265 -20.93 2.62 6.25
N PRO A 266 -20.98 3.94 6.01
CA PRO A 266 -21.93 4.81 6.71
C PRO A 266 -23.39 4.56 6.30
N ALA A 267 -23.64 4.15 5.05
CA ALA A 267 -24.99 3.94 4.55
C ALA A 267 -25.71 2.82 5.31
N LEU A 268 -25.04 1.68 5.48
CA LEU A 268 -25.59 0.58 6.29
C LEU A 268 -25.73 0.99 7.76
N ALA A 269 -24.77 1.75 8.31
CA ALA A 269 -24.85 2.24 9.68
C ALA A 269 -26.06 3.15 9.92
N ASN A 270 -26.29 4.12 9.04
CA ASN A 270 -27.39 5.09 9.16
C ASN A 270 -28.76 4.50 8.80
N LEU A 271 -28.80 3.39 8.06
CA LEU A 271 -30.00 2.55 7.88
C LEU A 271 -30.35 1.70 9.12
N GLY A 272 -29.49 1.71 10.16
CA GLY A 272 -29.68 0.92 11.37
C GLY A 272 -29.22 -0.53 11.25
N LEU A 273 -28.43 -0.87 10.21
CA LEU A 273 -27.91 -2.22 9.99
C LEU A 273 -26.57 -2.47 10.72
N SER A 274 -26.02 -1.47 11.41
CA SER A 274 -24.85 -1.64 12.28
C SER A 274 -25.15 -2.40 13.57
N GLY A 275 -26.42 -2.48 13.99
CA GLY A 275 -26.82 -3.05 15.28
C GLY A 275 -26.48 -2.16 16.49
N LEU A 276 -25.92 -0.97 16.27
CA LEU A 276 -25.59 -0.03 17.34
C LEU A 276 -26.86 0.67 17.85
N PRO A 277 -27.08 0.76 19.18
CA PRO A 277 -28.22 1.46 19.73
C PRO A 277 -28.05 2.98 19.59
N ALA A 278 -29.15 3.73 19.53
CA ALA A 278 -29.09 5.18 19.68
C ALA A 278 -28.55 5.55 21.08
N GLN A 279 -27.62 6.48 21.12
CA GLN A 279 -27.08 7.09 22.33
C GLN A 279 -28.11 8.02 22.98
N VAL A 280 -27.91 8.34 24.24
CA VAL A 280 -28.69 9.38 24.92
C VAL A 280 -28.16 10.74 24.50
N ASP A 281 -29.02 11.61 23.99
CA ASP A 281 -28.66 12.98 23.69
C ASP A 281 -28.30 13.71 25.00
N PRO A 282 -27.08 14.24 25.15
CA PRO A 282 -26.61 14.85 26.39
C PRO A 282 -27.32 16.17 26.73
N VAL A 283 -28.00 16.81 25.77
CA VAL A 283 -28.76 18.06 25.97
C VAL A 283 -30.19 17.76 26.40
N THR A 284 -30.85 16.79 25.76
CA THR A 284 -32.28 16.51 26.01
C THR A 284 -32.53 15.38 27.01
N GLY A 285 -31.55 14.50 27.23
CA GLY A 285 -31.68 13.30 28.06
C GLY A 285 -32.59 12.23 27.46
N GLN A 286 -32.96 12.33 26.17
CA GLN A 286 -33.76 11.35 25.43
C GLN A 286 -32.88 10.53 24.47
N PRO A 287 -33.37 9.40 23.94
CA PRO A 287 -32.70 8.73 22.82
C PRO A 287 -32.47 9.71 21.66
N SER A 288 -31.23 9.78 21.19
CA SER A 288 -30.81 10.67 20.13
C SER A 288 -31.47 10.32 18.80
N THR A 289 -31.77 11.35 18.01
CA THR A 289 -32.22 11.25 16.62
C THR A 289 -31.12 11.57 15.61
N ASP A 290 -29.91 11.88 16.08
CA ASP A 290 -28.75 12.15 15.23
C ASP A 290 -28.37 10.88 14.46
N LEU A 291 -27.56 11.00 13.41
CA LEU A 291 -27.16 9.83 12.64
C LEU A 291 -26.24 8.91 13.47
N ILE A 292 -26.27 7.60 13.20
CA ILE A 292 -25.38 6.65 13.90
C ILE A 292 -23.92 7.00 13.64
N THR A 293 -23.58 7.45 12.43
CA THR A 293 -22.24 7.93 12.06
C THR A 293 -21.82 9.21 12.80
N GLU A 294 -22.76 9.95 13.39
CA GLU A 294 -22.49 11.14 14.22
C GLU A 294 -22.38 10.79 15.71
N GLN A 295 -22.89 9.62 16.11
CA GLN A 295 -22.89 9.14 17.49
C GLN A 295 -21.73 8.19 17.81
N TYR A 296 -21.15 7.54 16.79
CA TYR A 296 -20.10 6.54 16.95
C TYR A 296 -18.95 6.74 15.96
N SER A 297 -17.73 6.42 16.41
CA SER A 297 -16.57 6.35 15.54
C SER A 297 -16.66 5.22 14.52
N ALA A 298 -16.05 5.43 13.35
CA ALA A 298 -16.04 4.50 12.23
C ALA A 298 -15.63 3.06 12.59
N ALA A 299 -14.74 2.88 13.58
CA ALA A 299 -14.31 1.57 14.05
C ALA A 299 -15.47 0.66 14.55
N ASN A 300 -16.61 1.23 14.95
CA ASN A 300 -17.71 0.50 15.60
C ASN A 300 -18.72 -0.17 14.63
N TYR A 301 -18.64 0.08 13.33
CA TYR A 301 -19.60 -0.48 12.35
C TYR A 301 -18.90 -1.08 11.13
N PHE A 302 -19.60 -1.91 10.37
CA PHE A 302 -19.01 -2.74 9.30
C PHE A 302 -18.16 -1.93 8.30
N HIS A 303 -17.15 -2.59 7.71
CA HIS A 303 -16.05 -1.90 7.05
C HIS A 303 -15.37 -2.61 5.90
N VAL A 304 -14.63 -1.79 5.17
CA VAL A 304 -13.68 -2.16 4.14
C VAL A 304 -12.28 -2.27 4.74
N GLU A 305 -11.87 -1.31 5.56
CA GLU A 305 -10.49 -1.22 6.07
C GLU A 305 -10.45 -0.95 7.59
N ARG A 306 -9.46 -1.55 8.26
CA ARG A 306 -9.18 -1.38 9.69
C ARG A 306 -7.73 -1.05 10.05
N THR A 307 -6.96 -0.46 9.14
CA THR A 307 -5.52 -0.25 9.34
C THR A 307 -5.19 0.50 10.63
N PHE A 308 -5.89 1.60 10.94
CA PHE A 308 -5.63 2.35 12.18
C PHE A 308 -6.11 1.56 13.40
N SER A 309 -7.26 0.92 13.32
CA SER A 309 -7.75 0.06 14.41
C SER A 309 -6.81 -1.10 14.72
N GLU A 310 -6.28 -1.78 13.70
CA GLU A 310 -5.25 -2.82 13.84
C GLU A 310 -3.97 -2.27 14.45
N PHE A 311 -3.56 -1.05 14.07
CA PHE A 311 -2.43 -0.36 14.67
C PHE A 311 -2.65 -0.06 16.15
N MET A 312 -3.81 0.47 16.51
CA MET A 312 -4.15 0.79 17.91
C MET A 312 -4.26 -0.45 18.80
N LEU A 313 -4.53 -1.62 18.23
CA LEU A 313 -4.53 -2.90 18.94
C LEU A 313 -3.11 -3.47 19.10
N SER A 314 -2.11 -2.96 18.39
CA SER A 314 -0.71 -3.42 18.50
C SER A 314 0.00 -2.85 19.73
N ALA A 315 1.19 -3.38 20.04
CA ALA A 315 2.10 -2.78 21.01
C ALA A 315 2.56 -1.37 20.60
N TYR A 316 2.61 -1.06 19.29
CA TYR A 316 3.01 0.25 18.78
C TYR A 316 1.92 1.32 18.94
N GLY A 317 0.65 0.90 18.93
CA GLY A 317 -0.49 1.80 19.15
C GLY A 317 -0.68 2.19 20.61
N GLN A 318 -0.10 1.43 21.54
CA GLN A 318 -0.15 1.72 22.98
C GLN A 318 0.63 3.00 23.34
N MET A 319 0.42 3.47 24.56
CA MET A 319 1.17 4.58 25.13
C MET A 319 2.67 4.23 25.18
N GLY A 320 3.51 5.09 24.64
CA GLY A 320 4.97 4.99 24.51
C GLY A 320 5.42 4.29 23.23
N GLY A 321 4.49 3.64 22.52
CA GLY A 321 4.81 2.73 21.43
C GLY A 321 5.64 1.53 21.91
N ALA A 322 6.38 0.92 20.97
CA ALA A 322 7.25 -0.21 21.27
C ALA A 322 8.50 -0.25 20.38
N PRO A 323 9.58 -0.92 20.82
CA PRO A 323 10.73 -1.18 19.97
C PRO A 323 10.33 -2.00 18.74
N THR A 324 10.80 -1.55 17.57
CA THR A 324 10.62 -2.26 16.30
C THR A 324 11.38 -3.58 16.31
N ASN A 325 11.00 -4.48 15.41
CA ASN A 325 11.63 -5.78 15.32
C ASN A 325 13.10 -5.67 14.85
N PRO A 326 14.04 -6.46 15.41
CA PRO A 326 15.46 -6.42 15.01
C PRO A 326 15.69 -6.70 13.52
N GLU A 327 14.93 -7.62 12.95
CA GLU A 327 14.96 -7.94 11.52
C GLU A 327 14.56 -6.76 10.64
N PHE A 328 13.54 -5.98 11.03
CA PHE A 328 13.13 -4.76 10.33
C PHE A 328 14.27 -3.73 10.28
N GLN A 329 14.95 -3.54 11.43
CA GLN A 329 16.11 -2.65 11.52
C GLN A 329 17.25 -3.14 10.63
N ALA A 330 17.55 -4.45 10.65
CA ALA A 330 18.64 -5.05 9.88
C ALA A 330 18.40 -5.05 8.36
N GLN A 331 17.14 -5.10 7.91
CA GLN A 331 16.78 -5.18 6.49
C GLN A 331 16.76 -3.83 5.76
N GLY A 332 16.79 -2.70 6.47
CA GLY A 332 16.84 -1.39 5.81
C GLY A 332 16.27 -0.19 6.57
N ALA A 333 15.90 -0.35 7.84
CA ALA A 333 15.40 0.73 8.69
C ALA A 333 16.19 0.85 10.02
N PRO A 334 17.53 0.95 9.99
CA PRO A 334 18.36 0.89 11.20
C PRO A 334 18.10 2.03 12.20
N ASP A 335 17.54 3.15 11.73
CA ASP A 335 17.31 4.36 12.53
C ASP A 335 15.93 4.39 13.20
N ILE A 336 15.02 3.48 12.84
CA ILE A 336 13.67 3.41 13.43
C ILE A 336 13.67 2.38 14.58
N LEU A 337 14.21 2.77 15.72
CA LEU A 337 14.38 1.88 16.88
C LEU A 337 13.09 1.65 17.68
N ASN A 338 12.16 2.60 17.65
CA ASN A 338 10.87 2.57 18.35
C ASN A 338 9.80 3.16 17.43
N ALA A 339 8.61 2.56 17.43
CA ALA A 339 7.45 3.07 16.70
C ALA A 339 6.27 3.30 17.65
N ALA A 340 5.65 4.46 17.53
CA ALA A 340 4.47 4.89 18.30
C ALA A 340 3.37 5.49 17.42
N LYS A 341 3.64 5.69 16.12
CA LYS A 341 2.69 6.23 15.14
C LYS A 341 2.95 5.70 13.73
N CYS A 342 1.92 5.77 12.88
CA CYS A 342 2.02 5.36 11.48
C CYS A 342 3.15 6.10 10.74
N GLN A 343 3.33 7.38 11.05
CA GLN A 343 4.31 8.28 10.43
C GLN A 343 5.76 7.85 10.69
N ASP A 344 6.06 7.09 11.75
CA ASP A 344 7.44 6.64 12.02
C ASP A 344 7.98 5.79 10.86
N CYS A 345 7.10 5.00 10.23
CA CYS A 345 7.44 4.16 9.08
C CYS A 345 7.05 4.79 7.73
N HIS A 346 5.92 5.49 7.67
CA HIS A 346 5.30 5.98 6.43
C HIS A 346 5.50 7.47 6.15
N MET A 347 6.19 8.19 7.05
CA MET A 347 6.65 9.57 6.86
C MET A 347 7.96 9.80 7.62
N ARG A 348 8.87 8.83 7.56
CA ARG A 348 10.05 8.76 8.42
C ARG A 348 10.82 10.08 8.47
N ASP A 349 11.37 10.36 9.64
CA ASP A 349 12.20 11.54 9.85
C ASP A 349 13.50 11.46 9.04
N VAL A 350 13.81 12.52 8.31
CA VAL A 350 15.05 12.68 7.56
C VAL A 350 15.75 13.99 7.91
N THR A 351 17.06 14.05 7.71
CA THR A 351 17.80 15.32 7.84
C THR A 351 17.55 16.21 6.63
N GLY A 352 16.88 17.34 6.81
CA GLY A 352 16.50 18.19 5.68
C GLY A 352 15.83 19.50 6.06
N ALA A 353 15.79 20.42 5.12
CA ALA A 353 14.99 21.64 5.21
C ALA A 353 13.62 21.39 4.57
N ALA A 354 12.57 21.97 5.15
CA ALA A 354 11.20 21.81 4.66
C ALA A 354 10.94 22.51 3.32
N CYS A 355 11.72 23.57 3.00
CA CYS A 355 11.57 24.33 1.77
C CYS A 355 12.88 25.05 1.37
N ASN A 356 12.94 25.54 0.15
CA ASN A 356 14.13 26.17 -0.46
C ASN A 356 14.35 27.65 -0.09
N LYS A 357 13.82 28.12 1.05
CA LYS A 357 13.94 29.54 1.46
C LYS A 357 15.08 29.76 2.45
N SER A 358 15.66 30.96 2.39
CA SER A 358 16.70 31.39 3.32
C SER A 358 16.14 31.52 4.75
N GLY A 359 16.90 31.05 5.74
CA GLY A 359 16.53 31.10 7.15
C GLY A 359 15.64 29.94 7.63
N VAL A 360 15.33 28.97 6.78
CA VAL A 360 14.58 27.77 7.15
C VAL A 360 15.49 26.84 7.96
N PRO A 361 15.06 26.35 9.14
CA PRO A 361 15.84 25.38 9.91
C PRO A 361 16.11 24.09 9.13
N LEU A 362 17.36 23.63 9.17
CA LEU A 362 17.73 22.27 8.76
C LEU A 362 17.40 21.33 9.93
N ARG A 363 16.45 20.41 9.77
CA ARG A 363 16.02 19.53 10.86
C ARG A 363 16.83 18.24 10.91
N PRO A 364 17.03 17.65 12.10
CA PRO A 364 16.67 18.19 13.41
C PRO A 364 17.64 19.30 13.90
N ASP A 365 18.92 19.26 13.50
CA ASP A 365 20.03 20.00 14.13
C ASP A 365 19.87 21.53 14.26
N GLY A 366 19.12 22.16 13.35
CA GLY A 366 18.87 23.59 13.31
C GLY A 366 17.56 24.02 13.98
N SER A 367 16.77 23.08 14.49
CA SER A 367 15.54 23.36 15.23
C SER A 367 15.86 23.60 16.70
N THR A 368 15.42 24.74 17.24
CA THR A 368 15.58 25.04 18.67
C THR A 368 14.43 24.49 19.50
N GLU A 369 13.27 24.25 18.86
CA GLU A 369 12.07 23.76 19.54
C GLU A 369 11.83 22.26 19.36
N HIS A 370 12.35 21.67 18.27
CA HIS A 370 12.18 20.26 17.92
C HIS A 370 13.53 19.59 17.58
N PRO A 371 14.51 19.55 18.51
CA PRO A 371 15.86 19.04 18.27
C PRO A 371 15.97 17.51 18.12
N ASN A 372 14.89 16.76 18.34
CA ASN A 372 14.83 15.31 18.21
C ASN A 372 14.00 14.86 16.99
N SER A 373 13.20 15.75 16.39
CA SER A 373 12.38 15.44 15.21
C SER A 373 13.02 15.92 13.90
N GLY A 374 13.20 15.00 12.96
CA GLY A 374 13.66 15.30 11.61
C GLY A 374 12.58 15.95 10.74
N GLN A 375 12.93 16.28 9.49
CA GLN A 375 11.94 16.65 8.48
C GLN A 375 11.16 15.39 8.08
N PRO A 376 9.81 15.37 8.14
CA PRO A 376 9.04 14.23 7.66
C PRO A 376 9.23 14.05 6.16
N LEU A 377 9.66 12.86 5.74
CA LEU A 377 9.71 12.48 4.34
C LEU A 377 8.28 12.27 3.85
N HIS A 378 7.81 13.07 2.89
CA HIS A 378 6.44 12.95 2.37
C HIS A 378 6.33 11.79 1.37
N ASP A 379 6.87 10.62 1.70
CA ASP A 379 6.81 9.46 0.83
C ASP A 379 5.41 8.83 0.84
N LEU A 380 4.73 8.84 2.00
CA LEU A 380 3.33 8.43 2.19
C LEU A 380 3.08 7.06 1.55
N THR A 381 4.07 6.19 1.72
CA THR A 381 4.21 4.96 0.95
C THR A 381 3.26 3.90 1.51
N GLY A 382 2.32 3.42 0.68
CA GLY A 382 1.49 2.25 0.99
C GLY A 382 2.01 0.96 0.36
N GLY A 383 1.28 -0.15 0.53
CA GLY A 383 1.63 -1.44 -0.09
C GLY A 383 1.29 -1.55 -1.58
N ASN A 384 0.83 -0.49 -2.24
CA ASN A 384 0.51 -0.51 -3.67
C ASN A 384 1.73 -0.07 -4.49
N LEU A 385 2.36 -1.02 -5.17
CA LEU A 385 3.58 -0.76 -5.95
C LEU A 385 3.36 -0.70 -7.46
N TRP A 386 2.27 -1.29 -7.98
CA TRP A 386 2.05 -1.43 -9.42
C TRP A 386 1.31 -0.23 -10.01
N ILE A 387 0.40 0.41 -9.26
CA ILE A 387 -0.33 1.59 -9.76
C ILE A 387 0.61 2.76 -10.02
N SER A 388 1.49 3.12 -9.06
CA SER A 388 2.50 4.15 -9.29
C SER A 388 3.46 3.79 -10.43
N HIS A 389 3.70 2.50 -10.70
CA HIS A 389 4.52 2.06 -11.83
C HIS A 389 3.81 2.30 -13.17
N ILE A 390 2.54 1.93 -13.29
CA ILE A 390 1.74 2.15 -14.50
C ILE A 390 1.57 3.66 -14.75
N LEU A 391 1.31 4.45 -13.71
CA LEU A 391 1.24 5.90 -13.86
C LEU A 391 2.60 6.48 -14.29
N ALA A 392 3.72 5.94 -13.80
CA ALA A 392 5.06 6.32 -14.23
C ALA A 392 5.32 6.00 -15.72
N SER A 393 4.69 4.95 -16.26
CA SER A 393 4.86 4.53 -17.65
C SER A 393 4.18 5.47 -18.65
N LEU A 394 3.41 6.46 -18.19
CA LEU A 394 2.73 7.44 -19.04
C LEU A 394 3.64 8.59 -19.50
N ASP A 395 4.80 8.78 -18.85
CA ASP A 395 5.76 9.83 -19.19
C ASP A 395 6.68 9.34 -20.33
N PRO A 396 6.63 9.95 -21.53
CA PRO A 396 7.47 9.55 -22.66
C PRO A 396 8.98 9.75 -22.43
N ASN A 397 9.36 10.54 -21.43
CA ASN A 397 10.75 10.72 -21.01
C ASN A 397 11.05 9.99 -19.68
N GLY A 398 10.07 9.26 -19.15
CA GLY A 398 10.15 8.56 -17.87
C GLY A 398 10.98 7.27 -17.94
N PRO A 399 11.39 6.74 -16.78
CA PRO A 399 12.28 5.57 -16.70
C PRO A 399 11.64 4.25 -17.12
N VAL A 400 10.31 4.19 -17.22
CA VAL A 400 9.53 2.97 -17.48
C VAL A 400 8.42 3.21 -18.51
N TYR A 401 8.63 4.12 -19.46
CA TYR A 401 7.62 4.47 -20.47
C TYR A 401 7.06 3.22 -21.19
N ASP A 402 5.73 3.13 -21.26
CA ASP A 402 5.03 2.07 -21.98
C ASP A 402 3.89 2.67 -22.84
N PRO A 403 4.02 2.63 -24.19
CA PRO A 403 3.01 3.18 -25.07
C PRO A 403 1.68 2.42 -25.07
N VAL A 404 1.64 1.15 -24.63
CA VAL A 404 0.39 0.38 -24.53
C VAL A 404 -0.40 0.86 -23.32
N ASN A 405 0.26 1.03 -22.17
CA ASN A 405 -0.39 1.65 -20.99
C ASN A 405 -0.94 3.04 -21.30
N VAL A 406 -0.23 3.86 -22.09
CA VAL A 406 -0.73 5.16 -22.57
C VAL A 406 -2.01 5.01 -23.39
N GLN A 407 -2.06 4.05 -24.33
CA GLN A 407 -3.26 3.81 -25.15
C GLN A 407 -4.45 3.34 -24.33
N ILE A 408 -4.21 2.57 -23.26
CA ILE A 408 -5.26 2.05 -22.39
C ILE A 408 -5.81 3.17 -21.48
N LEU A 409 -4.94 4.02 -20.91
CA LEU A 409 -5.32 5.01 -19.89
C LEU A 409 -5.58 6.43 -20.39
N ASP A 410 -4.90 6.91 -21.42
CA ASP A 410 -5.02 8.30 -21.92
C ASP A 410 -6.17 8.46 -22.94
N LYS A 411 -7.34 7.89 -22.62
CA LYS A 411 -8.57 7.99 -23.43
C LYS A 411 -9.32 9.31 -23.19
N GLY A 412 -8.93 10.05 -22.15
CA GLY A 412 -9.48 11.35 -21.79
C GLY A 412 -10.81 11.31 -21.02
N PRO A 413 -11.21 12.44 -20.42
CA PRO A 413 -12.33 12.50 -19.48
C PRO A 413 -13.70 12.24 -20.13
N ALA A 414 -13.81 12.40 -21.46
CA ALA A 414 -15.03 12.05 -22.18
C ALA A 414 -15.33 10.54 -22.18
N ILE A 415 -14.29 9.71 -22.01
CA ILE A 415 -14.40 8.24 -22.07
C ILE A 415 -14.23 7.61 -20.67
N LEU A 416 -13.25 8.07 -19.88
CA LEU A 416 -12.91 7.47 -18.59
C LEU A 416 -13.23 8.36 -17.38
N THR A 417 -13.81 9.54 -17.58
CA THR A 417 -13.92 10.62 -16.56
C THR A 417 -12.56 11.19 -16.09
N LEU A 418 -11.52 10.37 -16.08
CA LEU A 418 -10.14 10.71 -15.72
C LEU A 418 -9.46 11.64 -16.74
N ASP A 419 -8.91 12.74 -16.24
CA ASP A 419 -8.00 13.62 -17.00
C ASP A 419 -6.55 13.50 -16.48
N LEU A 420 -5.71 12.80 -17.24
CA LEU A 420 -4.30 12.61 -16.92
C LEU A 420 -3.42 13.84 -17.21
N ASN A 421 -4.00 14.92 -17.75
CA ASN A 421 -3.29 16.18 -18.02
C ASN A 421 -3.59 17.26 -16.97
N ALA A 422 -4.57 17.03 -16.08
CA ALA A 422 -4.95 17.95 -15.02
C ALA A 422 -4.02 17.84 -13.79
N GLY A 423 -3.91 18.95 -13.05
CA GLY A 423 -3.15 19.02 -11.79
C GLY A 423 -1.62 18.95 -12.00
N GLU A 424 -0.95 18.12 -11.21
CA GLU A 424 0.43 17.67 -11.38
C GLU A 424 0.45 16.35 -12.17
N PRO A 425 0.52 16.39 -13.52
CA PRO A 425 0.17 15.23 -14.33
C PRO A 425 1.25 14.15 -14.27
N PRO A 426 0.88 12.85 -14.25
CA PRO A 426 1.84 11.74 -14.28
C PRO A 426 2.72 11.75 -15.53
N LYS A 427 2.20 12.27 -16.64
CA LYS A 427 2.85 12.33 -17.97
C LYS A 427 4.15 13.15 -18.04
N VAL A 428 4.51 13.88 -16.97
CA VAL A 428 5.78 14.62 -16.86
C VAL A 428 6.50 14.38 -15.52
N ASN A 429 6.00 13.44 -14.71
CA ASN A 429 6.48 13.14 -13.37
C ASN A 429 6.86 11.65 -13.23
N GLY A 430 7.19 10.96 -14.33
CA GLY A 430 7.42 9.52 -14.34
C GLY A 430 8.54 9.07 -13.39
N ALA A 431 9.58 9.88 -13.23
CA ALA A 431 10.67 9.58 -12.28
C ALA A 431 10.20 9.58 -10.81
N ALA A 432 9.36 10.54 -10.41
CA ALA A 432 8.84 10.62 -9.04
C ALA A 432 7.90 9.44 -8.74
N LEU A 433 7.02 9.10 -9.69
CA LEU A 433 6.10 7.96 -9.60
C LEU A 433 6.84 6.62 -9.52
N LYS A 434 7.86 6.42 -10.36
CA LYS A 434 8.69 5.22 -10.29
C LYS A 434 9.44 5.13 -8.97
N ALA A 435 9.96 6.25 -8.45
CA ALA A 435 10.57 6.28 -7.12
C ALA A 435 9.57 5.93 -6.01
N GLY A 436 8.30 6.35 -6.14
CA GLY A 436 7.22 5.94 -5.23
C GLY A 436 6.93 4.44 -5.27
N SER A 437 6.84 3.85 -6.47
CA SER A 437 6.73 2.41 -6.69
C SER A 437 7.89 1.63 -6.04
N ASP A 438 9.12 2.10 -6.21
CA ASP A 438 10.31 1.47 -5.63
C ASP A 438 10.32 1.52 -4.10
N ARG A 439 9.86 2.64 -3.51
CA ARG A 439 9.69 2.74 -2.05
C ARG A 439 8.61 1.79 -1.54
N ALA A 440 7.48 1.65 -2.25
CA ALA A 440 6.43 0.69 -1.88
C ALA A 440 6.95 -0.75 -1.89
N LYS A 441 7.73 -1.12 -2.91
CA LYS A 441 8.41 -2.41 -2.98
C LYS A 441 9.39 -2.60 -1.81
N GLN A 442 10.19 -1.58 -1.49
CA GLN A 442 11.10 -1.64 -0.35
C GLN A 442 10.36 -1.84 0.98
N GLN A 443 9.24 -1.15 1.20
CA GLN A 443 8.44 -1.33 2.43
C GLN A 443 7.89 -2.77 2.55
N LEU A 444 7.44 -3.36 1.44
CA LEU A 444 6.98 -4.76 1.43
C LEU A 444 8.11 -5.76 1.74
N LEU A 445 9.33 -5.50 1.27
CA LEU A 445 10.51 -6.30 1.63
C LEU A 445 10.86 -6.24 3.12
N LEU A 446 10.55 -5.12 3.79
CA LEU A 446 10.77 -4.94 5.23
C LEU A 446 9.63 -5.54 6.08
N ALA A 447 8.46 -5.75 5.49
CA ALA A 447 7.22 -6.03 6.20
C ALA A 447 7.12 -7.44 6.79
N GLY A 448 7.87 -8.41 6.24
CA GLY A 448 7.82 -9.81 6.67
C GLY A 448 9.20 -10.49 6.70
N THR A 449 9.37 -11.41 7.64
CA THR A 449 10.61 -12.21 7.78
C THR A 449 10.27 -13.65 8.14
N PHE A 450 10.95 -14.64 7.56
CA PHE A 450 10.88 -16.01 8.06
C PHE A 450 11.88 -16.24 9.20
N LYS A 451 11.48 -17.04 10.18
CA LYS A 451 12.38 -17.56 11.23
C LYS A 451 12.13 -19.05 11.43
N ASN A 452 13.14 -19.82 11.80
CA ASN A 452 12.90 -21.18 12.29
C ASN A 452 12.33 -21.15 13.72
N LEU A 453 11.97 -22.30 14.30
CA LEU A 453 11.37 -22.33 15.65
C LEU A 453 12.33 -21.88 16.75
N SER A 454 13.64 -21.90 16.48
CA SER A 454 14.69 -21.35 17.36
C SER A 454 14.88 -19.83 17.21
N GLY A 455 14.14 -19.18 16.30
CA GLY A 455 14.20 -17.74 16.06
C GLY A 455 15.33 -17.29 15.13
N VAL A 456 16.00 -18.21 14.42
CA VAL A 456 17.05 -17.87 13.45
C VAL A 456 16.38 -17.35 12.16
N PRO A 457 16.69 -16.12 11.71
CA PRO A 457 16.05 -15.55 10.52
C PRO A 457 16.49 -16.25 9.24
N TYR A 458 15.62 -16.23 8.22
CA TYR A 458 15.82 -16.77 6.87
C TYR A 458 16.12 -18.28 6.80
N THR A 459 15.70 -19.02 7.83
CA THR A 459 15.86 -20.47 7.90
C THR A 459 14.54 -21.13 8.28
N VAL A 460 14.37 -22.40 7.87
CA VAL A 460 13.25 -23.25 8.29
C VAL A 460 13.77 -24.55 8.89
N ASP A 461 12.97 -25.19 9.74
CA ASP A 461 13.27 -26.52 10.26
C ASP A 461 12.57 -27.56 9.37
N TYR A 462 13.33 -28.47 8.74
CA TYR A 462 12.79 -29.58 7.94
C TYR A 462 13.42 -30.91 8.33
N ASN A 463 12.59 -31.95 8.41
CA ASN A 463 13.01 -33.32 8.65
C ASN A 463 12.86 -34.14 7.35
N PRO A 464 13.97 -34.51 6.67
CA PRO A 464 13.90 -35.24 5.40
C PRO A 464 13.37 -36.67 5.54
N THR A 465 13.35 -37.25 6.75
CA THR A 465 12.81 -38.60 6.97
C THR A 465 11.29 -38.60 7.06
N THR A 466 10.71 -37.59 7.73
CA THR A 466 9.27 -37.53 7.98
C THR A 466 8.52 -36.58 7.05
N GLY A 467 9.23 -35.66 6.39
CA GLY A 467 8.61 -34.57 5.62
C GLY A 467 8.10 -33.43 6.49
N SER A 468 8.27 -33.50 7.81
CA SER A 468 7.83 -32.44 8.73
C SER A 468 8.63 -31.17 8.48
N ILE A 469 7.94 -30.04 8.35
CA ILE A 469 8.53 -28.71 8.23
C ILE A 469 7.86 -27.75 9.21
N SER A 470 8.64 -26.85 9.80
CA SER A 470 8.14 -25.81 10.68
C SER A 470 8.94 -24.51 10.56
N PHE A 471 8.25 -23.38 10.67
CA PHE A 471 8.82 -22.03 10.62
C PHE A 471 7.83 -21.01 11.18
N ARG A 472 8.28 -19.77 11.34
CA ARG A 472 7.46 -18.61 11.69
C ARG A 472 7.46 -17.60 10.57
N VAL A 473 6.28 -17.07 10.25
CA VAL A 473 6.12 -15.88 9.40
C VAL A 473 5.97 -14.69 10.32
N GLN A 474 7.03 -13.90 10.48
CA GLN A 474 7.04 -12.72 11.33
C GLN A 474 6.39 -11.54 10.61
N ASN A 475 5.43 -10.88 11.27
CA ASN A 475 4.94 -9.56 10.91
C ASN A 475 5.83 -8.48 11.54
N ASN A 476 6.44 -7.63 10.70
CA ASN A 476 7.26 -6.49 11.12
C ASN A 476 6.50 -5.15 11.11
N THR A 477 5.24 -5.15 10.69
CA THR A 477 4.41 -3.97 10.57
C THR A 477 3.67 -3.64 11.87
N GLY A 478 3.11 -2.43 11.93
CA GLY A 478 2.33 -1.97 13.08
C GLY A 478 0.87 -2.43 13.09
N HIS A 479 0.39 -3.03 12.01
CA HIS A 479 -0.99 -3.45 11.77
C HIS A 479 -1.00 -4.92 11.30
N LYS A 480 -2.14 -5.49 10.88
CA LYS A 480 -2.10 -6.85 10.31
C LYS A 480 -1.28 -6.83 9.03
N LEU A 481 -0.60 -7.94 8.75
CA LEU A 481 0.13 -8.14 7.51
C LEU A 481 -0.70 -9.03 6.59
N ILE A 482 -1.25 -8.53 5.49
CA ILE A 482 -1.20 -7.16 4.91
C ILE A 482 -2.42 -6.31 5.30
N SER A 483 -2.26 -5.01 5.54
CA SER A 483 -3.40 -4.11 5.82
C SER A 483 -3.86 -3.33 4.58
N GLY A 484 -4.93 -2.56 4.73
CA GLY A 484 -5.51 -1.69 3.69
C GLY A 484 -6.76 -2.28 3.05
N PHE A 485 -6.99 -1.89 1.79
CA PHE A 485 -8.10 -2.41 0.98
C PHE A 485 -7.98 -3.94 0.79
N PRO A 486 -9.02 -4.72 1.16
CA PRO A 486 -8.93 -6.17 1.31
C PRO A 486 -9.11 -6.97 0.02
N GLU A 487 -9.99 -6.54 -0.89
CA GLU A 487 -10.43 -7.40 -1.99
C GLU A 487 -9.34 -7.61 -3.04
N GLY A 488 -9.18 -8.87 -3.42
CA GLY A 488 -8.18 -9.31 -4.39
C GLY A 488 -6.73 -9.21 -3.90
N ARG A 489 -6.47 -8.68 -2.71
CA ARG A 489 -5.12 -8.52 -2.17
C ARG A 489 -4.76 -9.70 -1.28
N ARG A 490 -3.60 -10.32 -1.53
CA ARG A 490 -3.14 -11.48 -0.75
C ARG A 490 -1.64 -11.54 -0.55
N MET A 491 -1.23 -12.20 0.51
CA MET A 491 0.06 -12.86 0.56
C MET A 491 -0.13 -14.36 0.59
N PHE A 492 0.87 -15.12 0.17
CA PHE A 492 0.84 -16.56 0.33
C PHE A 492 2.23 -17.13 0.52
N VAL A 493 2.32 -18.21 1.29
CA VAL A 493 3.56 -18.99 1.42
C VAL A 493 3.59 -20.05 0.33
N ASN A 494 4.64 -20.02 -0.48
CA ASN A 494 4.99 -21.09 -1.42
C ASN A 494 6.12 -21.93 -0.82
N ILE A 495 5.99 -23.25 -0.84
CA ILE A 495 7.01 -24.18 -0.32
C ILE A 495 7.40 -25.11 -1.45
N LYS A 496 8.68 -25.14 -1.80
CA LYS A 496 9.24 -26.03 -2.82
C LYS A 496 10.25 -26.97 -2.22
N GLY A 497 10.02 -28.27 -2.39
CA GLY A 497 10.98 -29.33 -2.04
C GLY A 497 11.68 -29.85 -3.29
N TYR A 498 13.01 -29.97 -3.22
CA TYR A 498 13.85 -30.41 -4.33
C TYR A 498 14.64 -31.66 -3.99
N ASP A 499 14.84 -32.54 -4.96
CA ASP A 499 15.77 -33.67 -4.85
C ASP A 499 17.24 -33.21 -5.02
N SER A 500 18.18 -34.15 -4.86
CA SER A 500 19.63 -33.89 -4.99
C SER A 500 20.06 -33.46 -6.39
N GLY A 501 19.25 -33.71 -7.41
CA GLY A 501 19.50 -33.31 -8.81
C GLY A 501 18.86 -31.96 -9.17
N GLY A 502 18.19 -31.30 -8.22
CA GLY A 502 17.46 -30.06 -8.45
C GLY A 502 16.07 -30.24 -9.06
N GLY A 503 15.56 -31.48 -9.15
CA GLY A 503 14.19 -31.75 -9.56
C GLY A 503 13.20 -31.33 -8.47
N LEU A 504 12.17 -30.55 -8.85
CA LEU A 504 11.05 -30.23 -7.96
C LEU A 504 10.26 -31.51 -7.68
N ILE A 505 10.17 -31.89 -6.40
CA ILE A 505 9.44 -33.10 -5.97
C ILE A 505 8.13 -32.80 -5.25
N TYR A 506 7.95 -31.57 -4.75
CA TYR A 506 6.71 -31.15 -4.08
C TYR A 506 6.59 -29.63 -4.06
N GLU A 507 5.36 -29.12 -4.21
CA GLU A 507 5.06 -27.68 -4.12
C GLU A 507 3.77 -27.40 -3.35
N VAL A 508 3.80 -26.45 -2.41
CA VAL A 508 2.62 -25.91 -1.72
C VAL A 508 2.30 -24.53 -2.28
N ASN A 509 1.01 -24.27 -2.52
CA ASN A 509 0.47 -23.04 -3.10
C ASN A 509 1.21 -22.61 -4.39
N PRO A 510 1.25 -23.49 -5.42
CA PRO A 510 1.83 -23.13 -6.70
C PRO A 510 1.06 -22.00 -7.38
N TYR A 511 1.77 -21.04 -7.96
CA TYR A 511 1.21 -19.99 -8.80
C TYR A 511 1.47 -20.29 -10.27
N ASP A 512 0.42 -20.30 -11.09
CA ASP A 512 0.53 -20.51 -12.53
C ASP A 512 0.65 -19.16 -13.24
N TYR A 513 1.87 -18.80 -13.66
CA TYR A 513 2.13 -17.54 -14.37
C TYR A 513 1.53 -17.48 -15.77
N SER A 514 1.18 -18.61 -16.40
CA SER A 514 0.54 -18.61 -17.73
C SER A 514 -0.94 -18.28 -17.68
N VAL A 515 -1.54 -18.38 -16.49
CA VAL A 515 -2.95 -18.06 -16.24
C VAL A 515 -3.08 -16.87 -15.29
N GLY A 516 -2.11 -16.64 -14.41
CA GLY A 516 -2.07 -15.52 -13.49
C GLY A 516 -2.84 -15.72 -12.18
N THR A 517 -2.95 -16.97 -11.71
CA THR A 517 -3.58 -17.30 -10.43
C THR A 517 -2.93 -18.51 -9.75
N LEU A 518 -3.25 -18.72 -8.47
CA LEU A 518 -2.90 -19.92 -7.73
C LEU A 518 -3.59 -21.15 -8.31
N LYS A 519 -2.92 -22.30 -8.31
CA LYS A 519 -3.55 -23.58 -8.71
C LYS A 519 -4.29 -24.18 -7.52
N GLY A 520 -5.39 -24.87 -7.81
CA GLY A 520 -6.22 -25.50 -6.79
C GLY A 520 -7.03 -24.53 -5.94
N LEU A 521 -7.14 -23.27 -6.37
CA LEU A 521 -7.94 -22.26 -5.67
C LEU A 521 -9.42 -22.65 -5.76
N PRO A 522 -10.13 -22.82 -4.62
CA PRO A 522 -11.56 -23.10 -4.65
C PRO A 522 -12.31 -21.91 -5.27
N ASN A 523 -13.49 -22.18 -5.84
CA ASN A 523 -14.40 -21.16 -6.39
C ASN A 523 -13.84 -20.26 -7.51
N SER A 524 -12.64 -20.52 -8.04
CA SER A 524 -12.09 -19.82 -9.20
C SER A 524 -12.18 -20.66 -10.47
N GLY A 525 -12.99 -20.22 -11.43
CA GLY A 525 -13.12 -20.89 -12.74
C GLY A 525 -11.85 -20.80 -13.59
N SER A 526 -10.97 -19.85 -13.27
CA SER A 526 -9.67 -19.65 -13.93
C SER A 526 -8.55 -20.46 -13.29
N SER A 527 -8.74 -21.02 -12.08
CA SER A 527 -7.68 -21.74 -11.37
C SER A 527 -7.37 -23.10 -11.99
N PRO A 528 -6.11 -23.36 -12.39
CA PRO A 528 -5.71 -24.68 -12.86
C PRO A 528 -5.80 -25.74 -11.76
N ALA A 529 -6.07 -26.99 -12.14
CA ALA A 529 -6.02 -28.10 -11.20
C ALA A 529 -4.60 -28.36 -10.66
N LEU A 530 -4.51 -28.86 -9.42
CA LEU A 530 -3.24 -29.28 -8.83
C LEU A 530 -2.67 -30.51 -9.55
N GLY A 531 -1.34 -30.53 -9.69
CA GLY A 531 -0.58 -31.69 -10.12
C GLY A 531 -0.41 -32.75 -9.04
N PRO A 532 0.13 -33.94 -9.36
CA PRO A 532 0.25 -35.07 -8.42
C PRO A 532 1.07 -34.81 -7.15
N ASN A 533 1.98 -33.82 -7.19
CA ASN A 533 2.86 -33.45 -6.07
C ASN A 533 2.67 -31.98 -5.68
N GLU A 534 1.47 -31.45 -5.90
CA GLU A 534 1.12 -30.10 -5.53
C GLU A 534 0.01 -30.11 -4.48
N ALA A 535 0.04 -29.13 -3.58
CA ALA A 535 -1.03 -28.90 -2.62
C ALA A 535 -1.42 -27.43 -2.58
N TYR A 536 -2.71 -27.17 -2.38
CA TYR A 536 -3.21 -25.86 -1.97
C TYR A 536 -3.56 -25.92 -0.48
N VAL A 537 -3.06 -24.94 0.28
CA VAL A 537 -3.22 -24.83 1.74
C VAL A 537 -3.69 -23.40 2.02
N ASP A 538 -4.98 -23.27 2.29
CA ASP A 538 -5.67 -21.96 2.43
C ASP A 538 -5.20 -21.18 3.66
N GLU A 539 -4.84 -21.88 4.74
CA GLU A 539 -4.27 -21.30 5.95
C GLU A 539 -2.98 -20.51 5.66
N LEU A 540 -2.27 -20.88 4.59
CA LEU A 540 -1.04 -20.24 4.13
C LEU A 540 -1.26 -19.21 3.01
N VAL A 541 -2.51 -18.89 2.71
CA VAL A 541 -2.93 -17.77 1.87
C VAL A 541 -3.57 -16.72 2.79
N TYR A 542 -2.83 -15.66 3.10
CA TYR A 542 -3.23 -14.58 3.99
C TYR A 542 -3.98 -13.50 3.23
N GLU A 543 -5.28 -13.41 3.47
CA GLU A 543 -6.19 -12.51 2.75
C GLU A 543 -7.48 -12.28 3.56
N VAL A 544 -8.35 -11.43 3.03
CA VAL A 544 -9.68 -11.21 3.59
C VAL A 544 -10.71 -11.55 2.52
N HIS A 545 -11.71 -12.34 2.89
CA HIS A 545 -12.90 -12.57 2.09
C HIS A 545 -14.09 -11.98 2.82
N PRO A 546 -14.68 -10.87 2.34
CA PRO A 546 -15.94 -10.35 2.85
C PRO A 546 -17.08 -11.36 2.68
N SER A 547 -18.10 -11.26 3.52
CA SER A 547 -19.35 -12.01 3.39
C SER A 547 -20.54 -11.07 3.43
N SER A 548 -21.67 -11.45 2.83
CA SER A 548 -22.86 -10.61 2.80
C SER A 548 -24.14 -11.38 3.07
N THR A 549 -24.83 -10.97 4.12
CA THR A 549 -26.21 -11.38 4.39
C THR A 549 -27.23 -10.66 3.51
N LEU A 550 -26.83 -9.61 2.79
CA LEU A 550 -27.69 -8.88 1.85
C LEU A 550 -27.78 -9.62 0.50
N THR A 551 -26.66 -10.15 0.01
CA THR A 551 -26.62 -10.94 -1.23
C THR A 551 -26.73 -12.46 -0.98
N GLU A 552 -26.71 -12.88 0.29
CA GLU A 552 -26.70 -14.29 0.72
C GLU A 552 -25.45 -15.06 0.24
N GLU A 553 -24.35 -14.33 0.03
CA GLU A 553 -23.05 -14.87 -0.36
C GLU A 553 -22.17 -15.13 0.87
N ASP A 554 -21.63 -16.36 0.95
CA ASP A 554 -20.62 -16.71 1.94
C ASP A 554 -19.33 -15.92 1.70
N GLU A 555 -18.91 -15.78 0.44
CA GLU A 555 -17.76 -14.97 0.01
C GLU A 555 -18.22 -14.00 -1.08
N THR A 556 -17.90 -12.71 -0.96
CA THR A 556 -18.31 -11.68 -1.93
C THR A 556 -17.19 -10.69 -2.22
N PHE A 557 -17.17 -10.18 -3.46
CA PHE A 557 -16.37 -9.01 -3.87
C PHE A 557 -17.19 -7.71 -3.94
N HIS A 558 -18.43 -7.73 -3.48
CA HIS A 558 -19.25 -6.53 -3.34
C HIS A 558 -18.99 -5.87 -1.96
N PHE A 559 -17.80 -5.29 -1.73
CA PHE A 559 -17.44 -4.77 -0.39
C PHE A 559 -18.46 -3.77 0.18
N VAL A 560 -19.15 -2.99 -0.65
CA VAL A 560 -20.17 -2.04 -0.17
C VAL A 560 -21.46 -2.73 0.29
N LEU A 561 -21.67 -3.98 -0.12
CA LEU A 561 -22.78 -4.84 0.31
C LEU A 561 -22.36 -5.84 1.38
N ALA A 562 -21.07 -5.93 1.70
CA ALA A 562 -20.60 -6.82 2.74
C ALA A 562 -21.18 -6.40 4.11
N THR A 563 -21.50 -7.41 4.91
CA THR A 563 -22.03 -7.26 6.28
C THR A 563 -21.23 -8.09 7.30
N GLY A 564 -20.26 -8.86 6.81
CA GLY A 564 -19.40 -9.72 7.60
C GLY A 564 -18.12 -10.06 6.86
N ARG A 565 -17.39 -11.01 7.41
CA ARG A 565 -16.23 -11.63 6.74
C ARG A 565 -16.42 -13.13 6.80
N TYR A 566 -15.99 -13.81 5.74
CA TYR A 566 -15.81 -15.25 5.71
C TYR A 566 -14.43 -15.64 6.22
N LYS A 567 -13.42 -14.85 5.84
CA LYS A 567 -12.02 -15.08 6.18
C LYS A 567 -11.33 -13.76 6.49
N ASP A 568 -10.53 -13.74 7.54
CA ASP A 568 -9.46 -12.77 7.82
C ASP A 568 -8.42 -13.50 8.67
N ASN A 569 -7.48 -14.18 8.00
CA ASN A 569 -6.36 -14.89 8.63
C ASN A 569 -5.06 -14.08 8.59
N ARG A 570 -5.11 -12.79 8.28
CA ARG A 570 -3.92 -11.94 8.18
C ARG A 570 -3.19 -11.87 9.52
N ILE A 571 -1.86 -11.91 9.47
CA ILE A 571 -1.00 -12.06 10.64
C ILE A 571 -1.04 -10.78 11.50
N PRO A 572 -1.47 -10.83 12.77
CA PRO A 572 -1.52 -9.67 13.65
C PRO A 572 -0.14 -9.07 13.93
N PRO A 573 -0.06 -7.76 14.25
CA PRO A 573 1.19 -7.15 14.68
C PRO A 573 1.60 -7.64 16.07
N LYS A 574 2.85 -7.38 16.42
CA LYS A 574 3.38 -7.69 17.75
C LYS A 574 2.55 -7.03 18.85
N GLY A 575 2.21 -7.82 19.87
CA GLY A 575 1.44 -7.38 21.03
C GLY A 575 -0.02 -7.08 20.74
N PHE A 576 -0.62 -7.73 19.74
CA PHE A 576 -2.01 -7.52 19.36
C PHE A 576 -2.97 -7.83 20.51
N ASP A 577 -3.79 -6.85 20.88
CA ASP A 577 -4.78 -6.94 21.94
C ASP A 577 -6.06 -7.61 21.46
N ILE A 578 -6.01 -8.94 21.35
CA ILE A 578 -7.15 -9.75 20.92
C ILE A 578 -8.38 -9.59 21.82
N ALA A 579 -8.20 -9.25 23.10
CA ALA A 579 -9.32 -9.08 24.04
C ALA A 579 -10.19 -7.87 23.71
N ASN A 580 -9.61 -6.82 23.13
CA ASN A 580 -10.30 -5.60 22.72
C ASN A 580 -10.56 -5.52 21.21
N ALA A 581 -10.13 -6.51 20.42
CA ALA A 581 -10.26 -6.50 18.96
C ALA A 581 -11.72 -6.45 18.47
N ALA A 582 -12.66 -7.08 19.19
CA ALA A 582 -14.09 -7.06 18.87
C ALA A 582 -14.68 -5.64 18.85
N ALA A 583 -14.23 -4.76 19.76
CA ALA A 583 -14.71 -3.37 19.84
C ALA A 583 -14.35 -2.53 18.61
N ARG A 584 -13.38 -2.99 17.81
CA ARG A 584 -12.94 -2.36 16.56
C ARG A 584 -13.24 -3.22 15.33
N LEU A 585 -13.94 -4.35 15.53
CA LEU A 585 -14.23 -5.35 14.50
C LEU A 585 -12.97 -5.91 13.82
N SER A 586 -11.86 -6.09 14.55
CA SER A 586 -10.57 -6.53 14.00
C SER A 586 -10.16 -7.97 14.37
N GLU A 587 -11.09 -8.77 14.89
CA GLU A 587 -10.87 -10.19 15.20
C GLU A 587 -10.45 -10.99 13.94
N PRO A 588 -9.61 -12.03 14.06
CA PRO A 588 -9.48 -13.03 13.00
C PRO A 588 -10.82 -13.70 12.75
N VAL A 589 -11.06 -14.06 11.48
CA VAL A 589 -12.29 -14.74 11.07
C VAL A 589 -11.93 -15.95 10.23
N TRP A 590 -12.56 -17.09 10.52
CA TRP A 590 -12.35 -18.33 9.79
C TRP A 590 -13.70 -18.99 9.50
N HIS A 591 -13.96 -19.29 8.22
CA HIS A 591 -15.22 -19.86 7.73
C HIS A 591 -16.48 -19.16 8.30
N GLY A 592 -16.50 -17.82 8.22
CA GLY A 592 -17.63 -16.99 8.63
C GLY A 592 -17.77 -16.75 10.13
N THR A 593 -16.84 -17.25 10.95
CA THR A 593 -16.90 -17.14 12.41
C THR A 593 -15.67 -16.44 12.98
N SER A 594 -15.85 -15.45 13.87
CA SER A 594 -14.73 -14.87 14.63
C SER A 594 -14.02 -15.97 15.42
N ASP A 595 -12.70 -16.09 15.24
CA ASP A 595 -11.88 -17.08 15.93
C ASP A 595 -10.70 -16.42 16.64
N ASN A 596 -10.96 -16.02 17.90
CA ASN A 596 -9.94 -15.37 18.72
C ASN A 596 -8.79 -16.32 19.11
N ASN A 597 -8.92 -17.63 18.90
CA ASN A 597 -7.86 -18.62 19.12
C ASN A 597 -7.18 -19.09 17.83
N TYR A 598 -7.50 -18.48 16.69
CA TYR A 598 -6.84 -18.79 15.40
C TYR A 598 -5.31 -18.67 15.54
N PHE A 599 -4.85 -17.62 16.21
CA PHE A 599 -3.48 -17.50 16.70
C PHE A 599 -3.42 -17.79 18.20
N THR A 600 -2.31 -18.37 18.65
CA THR A 600 -2.02 -18.59 20.06
C THR A 600 -1.67 -17.28 20.78
N ALA A 601 -1.70 -17.29 22.11
CA ALA A 601 -1.27 -16.15 22.91
C ALA A 601 0.21 -15.75 22.65
N ALA A 602 1.07 -16.70 22.29
CA ALA A 602 2.47 -16.43 21.97
C ALA A 602 2.62 -15.75 20.60
N GLU A 603 1.79 -16.12 19.64
CA GLU A 603 1.72 -15.51 18.30
C GLU A 603 1.18 -14.09 18.36
N TYR A 604 0.10 -13.81 19.10
CA TYR A 604 -0.36 -12.44 19.32
C TYR A 604 0.68 -11.57 20.02
N ALA A 605 1.35 -12.11 21.06
CA ALA A 605 2.38 -11.38 21.79
C ALA A 605 3.60 -11.06 20.89
N GLY A 606 3.99 -11.98 20.01
CA GLY A 606 5.17 -11.84 19.15
C GLY A 606 4.92 -11.28 17.76
N GLY A 607 3.68 -11.25 17.28
CA GLY A 607 3.31 -10.80 15.94
C GLY A 607 3.80 -11.74 14.84
N TYR A 608 3.50 -13.03 14.94
CA TYR A 608 3.89 -14.02 13.93
C TYR A 608 2.83 -15.11 13.80
N ASP A 609 2.89 -15.86 12.69
CA ASP A 609 2.21 -17.14 12.51
C ASP A 609 3.26 -18.27 12.59
N GLU A 610 3.06 -19.26 13.46
CA GLU A 610 3.89 -20.45 13.56
C GLU A 610 3.30 -21.62 12.75
N VAL A 611 3.92 -21.87 11.60
CA VAL A 611 3.50 -22.87 10.65
C VAL A 611 4.12 -24.22 10.98
N ASN A 612 3.28 -25.26 11.02
CA ASN A 612 3.69 -26.66 11.16
C ASN A 612 2.93 -27.50 10.12
N LEU A 613 3.65 -28.12 9.18
CA LEU A 613 3.04 -28.97 8.16
C LEU A 613 3.90 -30.20 7.83
N THR A 614 3.36 -31.09 7.01
CA THR A 614 4.09 -32.22 6.41
C THR A 614 4.07 -32.06 4.90
N ILE A 615 5.26 -31.98 4.28
CA ILE A 615 5.45 -32.02 2.82
C ILE A 615 6.07 -33.36 2.42
N ALA A 616 6.44 -33.53 1.14
CA ALA A 616 7.15 -34.72 0.70
C ALA A 616 8.44 -34.95 1.52
N ALA A 617 8.66 -36.19 1.94
CA ALA A 617 9.93 -36.64 2.50
C ALA A 617 11.03 -36.73 1.42
N ASN A 618 12.27 -36.83 1.86
CA ASN A 618 13.48 -36.96 1.03
C ASN A 618 13.83 -35.74 0.16
N ALA A 619 13.30 -34.54 0.48
CA ALA A 619 13.86 -33.32 -0.11
C ALA A 619 15.30 -33.13 0.40
N ASN A 620 16.22 -32.83 -0.51
CA ASN A 620 17.59 -32.46 -0.20
C ASN A 620 17.75 -30.96 0.03
N TYR A 621 16.79 -30.18 -0.47
CA TYR A 621 16.70 -28.74 -0.31
C TYR A 621 15.24 -28.33 -0.26
N VAL A 622 14.91 -27.40 0.63
CA VAL A 622 13.58 -26.80 0.74
C VAL A 622 13.71 -25.30 0.68
N LYS A 623 12.93 -24.67 -0.18
CA LYS A 623 12.79 -23.23 -0.28
C LYS A 623 11.37 -22.81 0.09
N VAL A 624 11.26 -21.85 0.99
CA VAL A 624 10.00 -21.26 1.43
C VAL A 624 10.03 -19.78 1.06
N THR A 625 9.03 -19.32 0.30
CA THR A 625 8.92 -17.92 -0.14
C THR A 625 7.57 -17.36 0.29
N LEU A 626 7.57 -16.17 0.91
CA LEU A 626 6.37 -15.39 1.15
C LEU A 626 6.18 -14.44 -0.02
N TYR A 627 5.13 -14.67 -0.80
CA TYR A 627 4.77 -13.81 -1.92
C TYR A 627 3.72 -12.79 -1.53
N TYR A 628 3.78 -11.61 -2.13
CA TYR A 628 2.74 -10.60 -2.13
C TYR A 628 2.13 -10.46 -3.53
N GLN A 629 0.81 -10.48 -3.62
CA GLN A 629 0.04 -10.12 -4.80
C GLN A 629 -0.92 -8.98 -4.45
N GLY A 630 -0.72 -7.84 -5.09
CA GLY A 630 -1.49 -6.61 -4.84
C GLY A 630 -2.92 -6.68 -5.37
N THR A 631 -3.15 -7.41 -6.46
CA THR A 631 -4.50 -7.72 -6.95
C THR A 631 -4.53 -9.08 -7.65
N SER A 632 -5.54 -9.88 -7.33
CA SER A 632 -5.78 -11.21 -7.88
C SER A 632 -6.44 -11.15 -9.25
N ARG A 633 -6.27 -12.18 -10.07
CA ARG A 633 -7.01 -12.32 -11.32
C ARG A 633 -8.52 -12.39 -11.05
N GLU A 634 -8.92 -13.13 -10.02
CA GLU A 634 -10.32 -13.33 -9.63
C GLU A 634 -11.04 -11.99 -9.42
N TYR A 635 -10.41 -11.07 -8.70
CA TYR A 635 -10.98 -9.75 -8.45
C TYR A 635 -11.04 -8.86 -9.70
N ILE A 636 -10.01 -8.94 -10.57
CA ILE A 636 -10.01 -8.19 -11.83
C ILE A 636 -11.07 -8.72 -12.80
N GLU A 637 -11.29 -10.03 -12.86
CA GLU A 637 -12.39 -10.64 -13.63
C GLU A 637 -13.75 -10.19 -13.09
N PHE A 638 -13.93 -10.20 -11.76
CA PHE A 638 -15.13 -9.68 -11.11
C PHE A 638 -15.41 -8.22 -11.53
N LEU A 639 -14.46 -7.31 -11.35
CA LEU A 639 -14.65 -5.89 -11.71
C LEU A 639 -14.98 -5.71 -13.19
N ARG A 640 -14.29 -6.42 -14.08
CA ARG A 640 -14.55 -6.40 -15.53
C ARG A 640 -15.99 -6.85 -15.82
N ASP A 641 -16.40 -7.99 -15.27
CA ASP A 641 -17.65 -8.64 -15.61
C ASP A 641 -18.87 -7.92 -14.98
N GLU A 642 -18.71 -7.37 -13.78
CA GLU A 642 -19.69 -6.49 -13.13
C GLU A 642 -19.97 -5.25 -13.96
N ILE A 643 -18.90 -4.53 -14.35
CA ILE A 643 -19.00 -3.29 -15.12
C ILE A 643 -19.55 -3.56 -16.53
N ASN A 644 -19.15 -4.67 -17.16
CA ASN A 644 -19.62 -5.06 -18.49
C ASN A 644 -21.05 -5.66 -18.48
N GLY A 645 -21.65 -5.87 -17.30
CA GLY A 645 -22.98 -6.47 -17.16
C GLY A 645 -23.05 -7.93 -17.62
N THR A 646 -21.93 -8.64 -17.54
CA THR A 646 -21.82 -10.07 -17.90
C THR A 646 -21.75 -10.98 -16.68
N ALA A 647 -21.65 -10.41 -15.48
CA ALA A 647 -21.68 -11.14 -14.22
C ALA A 647 -23.09 -11.59 -13.82
N ASN A 648 -23.16 -12.40 -12.77
CA ASN A 648 -24.39 -12.97 -12.22
C ASN A 648 -24.35 -13.12 -10.68
N THR A 649 -23.56 -12.29 -10.00
CA THR A 649 -23.32 -12.32 -8.54
C THR A 649 -24.40 -11.56 -7.75
N LEU A 650 -25.06 -10.56 -8.34
CA LEU A 650 -26.17 -9.86 -7.68
C LEU A 650 -27.48 -10.65 -7.79
N PRO A 651 -28.19 -10.91 -6.67
CA PRO A 651 -29.49 -11.56 -6.71
C PRO A 651 -30.52 -10.78 -7.54
N TRP A 652 -31.25 -11.49 -8.41
CA TRP A 652 -32.17 -10.88 -9.38
C TRP A 652 -33.52 -11.60 -9.47
N ASP A 653 -34.62 -10.83 -9.46
CA ASP A 653 -35.97 -11.28 -9.80
C ASP A 653 -36.51 -10.48 -11.01
N PRO A 654 -36.47 -11.05 -12.23
CA PRO A 654 -36.91 -10.38 -13.46
C PRO A 654 -38.38 -9.92 -13.44
N ALA A 655 -39.21 -10.48 -12.56
CA ALA A 655 -40.62 -10.11 -12.48
C ALA A 655 -40.85 -8.78 -11.73
N ASN A 656 -39.89 -8.36 -10.90
CA ASN A 656 -40.03 -7.21 -9.99
C ASN A 656 -38.86 -6.23 -10.09
N ASP A 657 -37.78 -6.58 -10.78
CA ASP A 657 -36.56 -5.80 -10.91
C ASP A 657 -36.06 -5.86 -12.37
N PRO A 658 -36.09 -4.75 -13.13
CA PRO A 658 -35.82 -4.83 -14.56
C PRO A 658 -34.36 -5.09 -14.91
N ASP A 659 -33.38 -4.73 -14.06
CA ASP A 659 -31.95 -4.98 -14.31
C ASP A 659 -31.09 -4.63 -13.08
N PRO A 660 -30.37 -5.57 -12.44
CA PRO A 660 -29.42 -5.27 -11.37
C PRO A 660 -28.08 -4.73 -11.90
N TYR A 661 -27.82 -4.86 -13.20
CA TYR A 661 -26.56 -4.51 -13.87
C TYR A 661 -26.70 -3.22 -14.70
N ILE A 662 -26.84 -2.09 -14.00
CA ILE A 662 -27.25 -0.83 -14.64
C ILE A 662 -26.12 -0.05 -15.32
N VAL A 663 -24.84 -0.43 -15.14
CA VAL A 663 -23.69 0.33 -15.64
C VAL A 663 -23.71 0.50 -17.17
N GLN A 664 -24.21 -0.50 -17.90
CA GLN A 664 -24.30 -0.45 -19.36
C GLN A 664 -25.52 0.31 -19.88
N THR A 665 -26.57 0.46 -19.05
CA THR A 665 -27.90 0.92 -19.48
C THR A 665 -28.26 2.30 -18.96
N ASP A 666 -27.76 2.69 -17.77
CA ASP A 666 -28.06 3.98 -17.16
C ASP A 666 -27.06 5.08 -17.60
N PRO A 667 -27.55 6.25 -18.08
CA PRO A 667 -26.69 7.37 -18.48
C PRO A 667 -25.73 7.90 -17.41
N PHE A 668 -26.03 7.74 -16.11
CA PHE A 668 -25.16 8.14 -15.00
C PHE A 668 -23.77 7.49 -15.11
N PHE A 669 -23.71 6.24 -15.56
CA PHE A 669 -22.47 5.46 -15.73
C PHE A 669 -21.83 5.61 -17.11
N GLY A 670 -22.33 6.52 -17.96
CA GLY A 670 -21.91 6.62 -19.37
C GLY A 670 -20.39 6.78 -19.58
N GLN A 671 -19.71 7.49 -18.67
CA GLN A 671 -18.24 7.68 -18.66
C GLN A 671 -17.49 6.70 -17.74
N LEU A 672 -18.22 5.85 -17.02
CA LEU A 672 -17.65 4.88 -16.08
C LEU A 672 -17.60 3.47 -16.67
N LYS A 673 -18.50 3.13 -17.60
CA LYS A 673 -18.61 1.78 -18.17
C LYS A 673 -17.36 1.26 -18.89
N GLU A 674 -16.49 2.14 -19.39
CA GLU A 674 -15.25 1.75 -20.08
C GLU A 674 -14.18 1.23 -19.11
N TRP A 675 -14.35 1.46 -17.79
CA TRP A 675 -13.42 0.98 -16.77
C TRP A 675 -13.34 -0.54 -16.70
N GLY A 676 -14.39 -1.27 -17.07
CA GLY A 676 -14.39 -2.74 -17.08
C GLY A 676 -13.36 -3.32 -18.05
N ASN A 677 -13.33 -2.82 -19.29
CA ASN A 677 -12.31 -3.23 -20.27
C ASN A 677 -10.95 -2.64 -19.93
N THR A 678 -10.90 -1.37 -19.52
CA THR A 678 -9.65 -0.67 -19.21
C THR A 678 -8.87 -1.36 -18.09
N ILE A 679 -9.54 -1.79 -17.02
CA ILE A 679 -8.84 -2.45 -15.92
C ILE A 679 -8.35 -3.85 -16.29
N TRP A 680 -9.15 -4.60 -17.05
CA TRP A 680 -8.75 -5.90 -17.57
C TRP A 680 -7.54 -5.78 -18.49
N ASP A 681 -7.56 -4.86 -19.45
CA ASP A 681 -6.48 -4.66 -20.41
C ASP A 681 -5.19 -4.24 -19.71
N LEU A 682 -5.27 -3.36 -18.69
CA LEU A 682 -4.11 -3.00 -17.87
C LEU A 682 -3.54 -4.20 -17.15
N TRP A 683 -4.38 -4.96 -16.44
CA TRP A 683 -3.90 -6.13 -15.71
C TRP A 683 -3.30 -7.17 -16.67
N TRP A 684 -3.99 -7.48 -17.77
CA TRP A 684 -3.56 -8.47 -18.76
C TRP A 684 -2.21 -8.11 -19.40
N HIS A 685 -2.06 -6.86 -19.83
CA HIS A 685 -0.82 -6.35 -20.39
C HIS A 685 0.32 -6.39 -19.36
N ASN A 686 0.10 -5.81 -18.18
CA ASN A 686 1.14 -5.70 -17.14
C ASN A 686 1.36 -6.98 -16.32
N HIS A 687 0.56 -8.03 -16.56
CA HIS A 687 0.89 -9.40 -16.17
C HIS A 687 1.89 -10.03 -17.16
N GLY A 688 1.84 -9.61 -18.43
CA GLY A 688 2.65 -10.14 -19.53
C GLY A 688 1.93 -11.21 -20.35
N LEU A 689 0.62 -11.42 -20.14
CA LEU A 689 -0.16 -12.48 -20.80
C LEU A 689 -0.44 -12.20 -22.28
N ASP A 690 -0.31 -10.95 -22.72
CA ASP A 690 -0.36 -10.60 -24.14
C ASP A 690 0.94 -10.91 -24.90
N GLY A 691 2.00 -11.34 -24.19
CA GLY A 691 3.30 -11.68 -24.76
C GLY A 691 4.18 -10.47 -25.13
N VAL A 692 3.75 -9.24 -24.84
CA VAL A 692 4.53 -8.01 -25.11
C VAL A 692 4.74 -7.16 -23.86
N GLY A 693 3.84 -7.23 -22.88
CA GLY A 693 3.96 -6.50 -21.63
C GLY A 693 5.00 -7.11 -20.67
N THR A 694 5.41 -6.31 -19.69
CA THR A 694 6.35 -6.74 -18.65
C THR A 694 5.58 -7.22 -17.44
N ALA A 695 5.92 -8.40 -16.91
CA ALA A 695 5.35 -8.91 -15.67
C ALA A 695 5.69 -7.99 -14.48
N LEU A 696 4.78 -7.11 -14.12
CA LEU A 696 4.96 -6.14 -13.04
C LEU A 696 4.68 -6.77 -11.69
N ASP A 697 5.63 -6.61 -10.77
CA ASP A 697 5.46 -6.97 -9.37
C ASP A 697 4.15 -6.36 -8.80
N GLY A 698 3.43 -7.13 -7.99
CA GLY A 698 2.13 -6.74 -7.44
C GLY A 698 0.94 -7.14 -8.32
N ILE A 699 1.09 -7.15 -9.65
CA ILE A 699 0.17 -7.88 -10.54
C ILE A 699 0.54 -9.36 -10.54
N VAL A 700 1.82 -9.65 -10.85
CA VAL A 700 2.41 -10.95 -10.58
C VAL A 700 2.91 -11.02 -9.13
N PRO A 701 2.90 -12.20 -8.50
CA PRO A 701 3.38 -12.35 -7.14
C PRO A 701 4.86 -11.95 -7.02
N PHE A 702 5.14 -11.08 -6.06
CA PHE A 702 6.47 -10.58 -5.73
C PHE A 702 6.96 -11.24 -4.44
N ALA A 703 8.20 -11.72 -4.41
CA ALA A 703 8.79 -12.35 -3.22
C ALA A 703 9.16 -11.28 -2.18
N MET A 704 8.48 -11.29 -1.04
CA MET A 704 8.78 -10.40 0.09
C MET A 704 9.99 -10.88 0.89
N THR A 705 10.03 -12.18 1.18
CA THR A 705 11.09 -12.81 1.97
C THR A 705 11.17 -14.30 1.65
N GLU A 706 12.33 -14.90 1.90
CA GLU A 706 12.60 -16.30 1.63
C GLU A 706 13.36 -16.93 2.80
N ALA A 707 13.17 -18.22 3.00
CA ALA A 707 13.92 -19.04 3.93
C ALA A 707 14.17 -20.42 3.36
N GLU A 708 15.27 -21.02 3.79
CA GLU A 708 15.79 -22.22 3.17
C GLU A 708 16.20 -23.26 4.22
N TRP A 709 16.20 -24.52 3.80
CA TRP A 709 16.81 -25.64 4.51
C TRP A 709 17.60 -26.51 3.54
N GLY A 710 18.76 -27.00 4.00
CA GLY A 710 19.66 -27.81 3.19
C GLY A 710 20.59 -26.96 2.33
N THR A 711 21.19 -27.57 1.31
CA THR A 711 22.06 -26.89 0.36
C THR A 711 21.32 -26.78 -0.97
N PRO A 712 21.18 -25.56 -1.54
CA PRO A 712 20.52 -25.41 -2.83
C PRO A 712 21.18 -26.30 -3.89
N PRO A 713 20.39 -26.95 -4.77
CA PRO A 713 20.95 -27.72 -5.86
C PRO A 713 21.78 -26.80 -6.76
N GLN A 714 22.95 -27.28 -7.16
CA GLN A 714 23.82 -26.54 -8.06
C GLN A 714 23.10 -26.28 -9.39
N PRO A 715 22.94 -25.01 -9.81
CA PRO A 715 22.29 -24.69 -11.07
C PRO A 715 23.07 -25.31 -12.24
N PRO A 716 22.41 -25.66 -13.36
CA PRO A 716 23.11 -26.20 -14.53
C PRO A 716 24.19 -25.23 -14.99
N CYS A 717 25.46 -25.65 -14.89
CA CYS A 717 26.59 -24.80 -15.21
C CYS A 717 27.32 -25.32 -16.45
N GLU A 718 27.23 -24.57 -17.55
CA GLU A 718 27.98 -24.88 -18.77
C GLU A 718 29.41 -24.34 -18.64
N THR A 719 30.41 -25.15 -19.00
CA THR A 719 31.80 -24.69 -19.02
C THR A 719 31.99 -23.64 -20.13
N PRO A 720 32.51 -22.43 -19.81
CA PRO A 720 32.82 -21.43 -20.82
C PRO A 720 33.79 -21.94 -21.89
N GLY A 721 33.74 -21.32 -23.06
CA GLY A 721 34.79 -21.47 -24.06
C GLY A 721 36.13 -20.89 -23.59
N THR A 722 37.23 -21.50 -24.02
CA THR A 722 38.59 -21.01 -23.79
C THR A 722 38.76 -19.59 -24.35
N PRO A 723 39.27 -18.61 -23.58
CA PRO A 723 39.64 -17.30 -24.09
C PRO A 723 40.65 -17.41 -25.23
N GLN A 724 40.47 -16.61 -26.27
CA GLN A 724 41.26 -16.66 -27.50
C GLN A 724 42.13 -15.42 -27.63
N ASN A 725 43.21 -15.53 -28.41
CA ASN A 725 44.08 -14.41 -28.80
C ASN A 725 44.66 -13.62 -27.61
N LEU A 726 45.05 -14.30 -26.52
CA LEU A 726 45.70 -13.60 -25.41
C LEU A 726 47.02 -12.99 -25.88
N SER A 727 47.19 -11.70 -25.62
CA SER A 727 48.40 -10.94 -25.90
C SER A 727 48.86 -10.17 -24.67
N ALA A 728 50.17 -9.97 -24.53
CA ALA A 728 50.79 -9.24 -23.43
C ALA A 728 51.73 -8.17 -24.00
N ALA A 729 51.56 -6.92 -23.56
CA ALA A 729 52.40 -5.81 -23.97
C ALA A 729 53.06 -5.15 -22.74
N GLY A 730 54.39 -5.04 -22.76
CA GLY A 730 55.15 -4.37 -21.71
C GLY A 730 54.90 -2.86 -21.72
N ALA A 731 54.70 -2.29 -20.53
CA ALA A 731 54.55 -0.86 -20.28
C ALA A 731 55.34 -0.46 -19.02
N LYS A 732 55.28 0.82 -18.64
CA LYS A 732 56.07 1.38 -17.53
C LYS A 732 55.77 0.67 -16.20
N ARG A 733 56.67 -0.25 -15.82
CA ARG A 733 56.52 -1.10 -14.61
C ARG A 733 55.18 -1.86 -14.59
N SER A 734 54.66 -2.21 -15.76
CA SER A 734 53.38 -2.92 -15.92
C SER A 734 53.35 -3.76 -17.19
N ILE A 735 52.37 -4.66 -17.29
CA ILE A 735 52.04 -5.40 -18.51
C ILE A 735 50.54 -5.28 -18.76
N VAL A 736 50.17 -4.93 -20.00
CA VAL A 736 48.77 -4.87 -20.44
C VAL A 736 48.44 -6.15 -21.18
N LEU A 737 47.43 -6.86 -20.69
CA LEU A 737 46.85 -8.05 -21.29
C LEU A 737 45.60 -7.69 -22.08
N SER A 738 45.41 -8.36 -23.22
CA SER A 738 44.19 -8.27 -24.02
C SER A 738 43.87 -9.64 -24.62
N TRP A 739 42.61 -10.05 -24.58
CA TRP A 739 42.10 -11.31 -25.13
C TRP A 739 40.72 -11.13 -25.76
N THR A 740 40.20 -12.20 -26.34
CA THR A 740 38.84 -12.31 -26.86
C THR A 740 38.09 -13.44 -26.15
N ALA A 741 36.78 -13.29 -25.95
CA ALA A 741 35.96 -14.30 -25.30
C ALA A 741 35.94 -15.61 -26.10
N GLY A 742 35.85 -16.74 -25.40
CA GLY A 742 35.56 -18.04 -26.01
C GLY A 742 34.07 -18.19 -26.37
N THR A 743 33.70 -19.34 -26.94
CA THR A 743 32.30 -19.70 -27.20
C THR A 743 31.97 -21.03 -26.52
N PRO A 744 30.95 -21.09 -25.64
CA PRO A 744 30.13 -19.97 -25.15
C PRO A 744 30.96 -18.96 -24.35
N ALA A 745 30.54 -17.69 -24.35
CA ALA A 745 31.20 -16.67 -23.53
C ALA A 745 30.93 -16.95 -22.03
N PRO A 746 31.85 -16.60 -21.11
CA PRO A 746 31.55 -16.71 -19.68
C PRO A 746 30.41 -15.78 -19.30
N ILE A 747 29.57 -16.23 -18.38
CA ILE A 747 28.57 -15.40 -17.73
C ILE A 747 29.14 -14.70 -16.48
N SER A 748 30.15 -15.29 -15.84
CA SER A 748 30.70 -14.74 -14.58
C SER A 748 31.99 -13.96 -14.81
N GLY A 749 33.02 -14.56 -15.43
CA GLY A 749 34.25 -13.79 -15.65
C GLY A 749 35.47 -14.54 -16.18
N TYR A 750 36.63 -13.94 -15.94
CA TYR A 750 37.95 -14.49 -16.28
C TYR A 750 38.87 -14.52 -15.07
N ASN A 751 39.54 -15.65 -14.88
CA ASN A 751 40.66 -15.83 -13.96
C ASN A 751 41.97 -15.56 -14.71
N ILE A 752 42.81 -14.68 -14.16
CA ILE A 752 44.10 -14.29 -14.75
C ILE A 752 45.21 -14.89 -13.92
N TYR A 753 46.13 -15.63 -14.56
CA TYR A 753 47.21 -16.34 -13.87
C TYR A 753 48.58 -15.90 -14.36
N TYR A 754 49.57 -15.96 -13.48
CA TYR A 754 50.96 -16.15 -13.90
C TYR A 754 51.19 -17.61 -14.28
N ASP A 755 51.89 -17.82 -15.38
CA ASP A 755 52.50 -19.10 -15.71
C ASP A 755 53.97 -19.11 -15.28
N GLN A 756 54.28 -19.88 -14.23
CA GLN A 756 55.64 -20.09 -13.73
C GLN A 756 56.04 -21.55 -13.98
N ALA A 757 56.60 -21.81 -15.16
CA ALA A 757 57.07 -23.13 -15.59
C ALA A 757 55.96 -24.20 -15.52
N GLY A 758 54.76 -23.87 -16.02
CA GLY A 758 53.61 -24.77 -16.07
C GLY A 758 52.79 -24.83 -14.78
N LYS A 759 53.11 -24.00 -13.78
CA LYS A 759 52.32 -23.82 -12.56
C LYS A 759 51.58 -22.49 -12.64
N LEU A 760 50.25 -22.57 -12.52
CA LEU A 760 49.37 -21.41 -12.59
C LEU A 760 49.18 -20.80 -11.20
N GLN A 761 49.52 -19.52 -11.05
CA GLN A 761 49.26 -18.74 -9.83
C GLN A 761 48.21 -17.68 -10.14
N LEU A 762 47.06 -17.72 -9.46
CA LEU A 762 45.99 -16.74 -9.66
C LEU A 762 46.45 -15.35 -9.22
N ILE A 763 46.28 -14.38 -10.10
CA ILE A 763 46.54 -12.96 -9.85
C ILE A 763 45.25 -12.29 -9.41
N THR A 764 44.20 -12.42 -10.21
CA THR A 764 42.91 -11.79 -9.96
C THR A 764 41.78 -12.43 -10.78
N ARG A 765 40.55 -12.04 -10.45
CA ARG A 765 39.34 -12.27 -11.26
C ARG A 765 38.83 -10.96 -11.82
N VAL A 766 38.30 -11.00 -13.04
CA VAL A 766 37.61 -9.88 -13.69
C VAL A 766 36.25 -10.32 -14.22
N ASN A 767 35.29 -9.40 -14.35
CA ASN A 767 33.93 -9.72 -14.79
C ASN A 767 33.85 -10.17 -16.26
N ALA A 768 32.72 -10.76 -16.66
CA ALA A 768 32.49 -11.30 -18.00
C ALA A 768 32.66 -10.29 -19.14
N ALA A 769 32.37 -9.00 -18.89
CA ALA A 769 32.53 -7.92 -19.86
C ALA A 769 33.99 -7.46 -20.04
N THR A 770 34.90 -7.88 -19.15
CA THR A 770 36.29 -7.45 -19.16
C THR A 770 37.15 -8.37 -20.02
N THR A 771 37.74 -7.84 -21.08
CA THR A 771 38.68 -8.57 -21.95
C THR A 771 40.09 -7.97 -21.97
N THR A 772 40.40 -7.09 -21.02
CA THR A 772 41.72 -6.48 -20.85
C THR A 772 42.07 -6.36 -19.38
N TYR A 773 43.36 -6.44 -19.03
CA TYR A 773 43.84 -6.29 -17.65
C TYR A 773 45.23 -5.67 -17.63
N THR A 774 45.51 -4.79 -16.68
CA THR A 774 46.86 -4.22 -16.50
C THR A 774 47.44 -4.68 -15.17
N ASP A 775 48.49 -5.49 -15.26
CA ASP A 775 49.27 -5.89 -14.09
C ASP A 775 50.36 -4.85 -13.81
N THR A 776 50.45 -4.32 -12.59
CA THR A 776 51.29 -3.16 -12.25
C THR A 776 52.28 -3.46 -11.13
N GLY A 777 53.28 -2.60 -10.95
CA GLY A 777 54.28 -2.78 -9.88
C GLY A 777 55.36 -3.80 -10.22
N LEU A 778 55.43 -4.23 -11.48
CA LEU A 778 56.34 -5.27 -11.94
C LEU A 778 57.80 -4.80 -11.99
N THR A 779 58.72 -5.76 -11.87
CA THR A 779 60.16 -5.51 -11.95
C THR A 779 60.57 -5.31 -13.41
N VAL A 780 61.13 -4.15 -13.71
CA VAL A 780 61.61 -3.84 -15.06
C VAL A 780 62.70 -4.83 -15.48
N GLY A 781 62.58 -5.37 -16.69
CA GLY A 781 63.55 -6.29 -17.27
C GLY A 781 63.35 -7.77 -16.89
N ALA A 782 62.40 -8.08 -15.99
CA ALA A 782 61.98 -9.46 -15.74
C ALA A 782 60.85 -9.85 -16.71
N GLU A 783 60.88 -11.08 -17.23
CA GLU A 783 59.81 -11.62 -18.08
C GLU A 783 58.69 -12.20 -17.22
N TYR A 784 57.45 -11.89 -17.60
CA TYR A 784 56.25 -12.42 -16.97
C TYR A 784 55.36 -13.04 -18.04
N CYS A 785 54.94 -14.29 -17.82
CA CYS A 785 54.04 -15.02 -18.69
C CYS A 785 52.67 -15.17 -18.03
N TYR A 786 51.63 -15.01 -18.83
CA TYR A 786 50.24 -15.04 -18.38
C TYR A 786 49.42 -16.03 -19.19
N VAL A 787 48.41 -16.59 -18.54
CA VAL A 787 47.28 -17.27 -19.18
C VAL A 787 45.98 -16.75 -18.58
N VAL A 788 44.91 -16.80 -19.36
CA VAL A 788 43.57 -16.39 -18.93
C VAL A 788 42.63 -17.56 -19.14
N ALA A 789 41.82 -17.88 -18.15
CA ALA A 789 40.76 -18.89 -18.26
C ALA A 789 39.42 -18.23 -17.93
N ALA A 790 38.40 -18.54 -18.72
CA ALA A 790 37.03 -18.10 -18.47
C ALA A 790 36.40 -19.00 -17.40
N PHE A 791 35.54 -18.46 -16.55
CA PHE A 791 34.83 -19.24 -15.54
C PHE A 791 33.37 -18.84 -15.45
N ASN A 792 32.55 -19.79 -15.05
CA ASN A 792 31.19 -19.57 -14.61
C ASN A 792 31.07 -19.96 -13.14
N ASP A 793 30.39 -19.08 -12.42
CA ASP A 793 29.92 -19.13 -11.04
C ASP A 793 28.40 -18.96 -11.21
N CYS A 794 27.72 -20.10 -11.29
CA CYS A 794 26.33 -20.21 -11.72
C CYS A 794 25.36 -20.08 -10.54
N ASP A 795 25.81 -20.33 -9.31
CA ASP A 795 25.06 -20.06 -8.08
C ASP A 795 25.43 -18.72 -7.42
N ASN A 796 26.44 -18.03 -7.96
CA ASN A 796 26.92 -16.71 -7.53
C ASN A 796 27.45 -16.73 -6.08
N ASP A 797 28.03 -17.85 -5.65
CA ASP A 797 28.61 -18.03 -4.31
C ASP A 797 30.03 -17.44 -4.17
N GLY A 798 30.58 -16.91 -5.27
CA GLY A 798 31.91 -16.33 -5.33
C GLY A 798 33.01 -17.34 -5.64
N THR A 799 32.66 -18.60 -5.92
CA THR A 799 33.57 -19.66 -6.35
C THR A 799 33.27 -20.08 -7.80
N ALA A 800 34.27 -20.62 -8.49
CA ALA A 800 34.09 -21.00 -9.88
C ALA A 800 33.58 -22.44 -9.94
N ASP A 801 32.34 -22.64 -10.38
CA ASP A 801 31.74 -23.96 -10.59
C ASP A 801 32.37 -24.68 -11.79
N THR A 802 32.55 -23.93 -12.87
CA THR A 802 33.19 -24.43 -14.09
C THR A 802 34.22 -23.44 -14.60
N GLN A 803 35.29 -23.98 -15.18
CA GLN A 803 36.37 -23.19 -15.72
C GLN A 803 36.85 -23.78 -17.04
N SER A 804 37.07 -22.92 -18.03
CA SER A 804 37.61 -23.33 -19.31
C SER A 804 39.08 -23.70 -19.21
N THR A 805 39.60 -24.40 -20.23
CA THR A 805 41.05 -24.53 -20.34
C THR A 805 41.70 -23.14 -20.47
N PRO A 806 42.90 -22.91 -19.92
CA PRO A 806 43.59 -21.65 -20.09
C PRO A 806 43.88 -21.34 -21.57
N SER A 807 43.89 -20.06 -21.91
CA SER A 807 44.27 -19.53 -23.21
C SER A 807 45.70 -19.93 -23.61
N ASN A 808 46.13 -19.52 -24.81
CA ASN A 808 47.56 -19.48 -25.12
C ASN A 808 48.32 -18.66 -24.05
N ALA A 809 49.57 -19.05 -23.77
CA ALA A 809 50.44 -18.24 -22.93
C ALA A 809 50.91 -17.00 -23.68
N ALA A 810 50.96 -15.86 -22.99
CA ALA A 810 51.50 -14.61 -23.51
C ALA A 810 52.51 -14.03 -22.52
N CYS A 811 53.72 -13.73 -22.99
CA CYS A 811 54.80 -13.22 -22.16
C CYS A 811 55.21 -11.81 -22.59
N ALA A 812 55.57 -10.97 -21.62
CA ALA A 812 56.13 -9.65 -21.88
C ALA A 812 57.11 -9.25 -20.78
N VAL A 813 57.93 -8.24 -21.08
CA VAL A 813 58.90 -7.65 -20.14
C VAL A 813 58.48 -6.20 -19.85
N PRO A 814 58.29 -5.80 -18.59
CA PRO A 814 57.96 -4.42 -18.23
C PRO A 814 59.08 -3.46 -18.61
N THR A 815 58.73 -2.29 -19.11
CA THR A 815 59.66 -1.28 -19.62
C THR A 815 59.94 -0.18 -18.59
N ARG A 816 61.03 0.56 -18.79
CA ARG A 816 61.33 1.78 -18.00
C ARG A 816 60.50 2.99 -18.43
N LYS A 817 59.93 2.96 -19.63
CA LYS A 817 59.20 4.03 -20.27
C LYS A 817 57.77 3.61 -20.55
#